data_AF-A0A7X3VHG9-F1
#
_entry.id   AF-A0A7X3VHG9-F1
#
_cell.length_a   1.000
_cell.length_b   1.000
_cell.length_c   1.000
_cell.angle_alpha   90.00
_cell.angle_beta   90.00
_cell.angle_gamma   90.00
#
_symmetry.space_group_name_H-M   'P 1'
#
loop_
_entity.id
_entity.type
_entity.pdbx_description
1 polymer ?
#
loop_
_entity_poly.entity_id
_entity_poly.type
_entity_poly.pdbx_seq_one_letter_code
_entity_poly.pdbx_strand_id
1 'polypeptide(L)'
;MTSPTIFETCRPRADVLKGAISEADFAADLAQVIVGKGNEEYLDPGRFFANTYPTRGLKNLLANVCRRLTGAGGEVASIFRLDTSYGGGKTHGLIALCHAARGLQDVPGIAEFVDPSLLSQSHVRVVAFDGENADPANGRKMGEGLLAFTPWGEIAYALAGRGGYERVRNSDASRIAPGAETLRELFGGDPVLILLDELSVYLRKVRNLPDGREQLTAFLTSLFKAVEGAPNAALVYTLAIGKGGRATDAYNEENQFIADYMAEAESISARMATLLNPTEEDETVQVLRRRLFESIDETAIPSATDAYRALWSGHKELLAGDAARSETVETFRSSYPLHPEVLETLTGKTATLGNFQRVRGMLRLLARTISHLWEEKPADATAIHLHHIDPGHEPIRREIVTRLGQSAYQPAITNDIAAGPVEKKALAQEIDAAHHRGLPSYAVYVARTIFMHTLAFNDPLKGISPEQLRYSVLGPATDISFIEEARKKFIADSAYLDDRPGAPMRFLAEANLRQIIRREEHHVDAGDARAELDDRIRQIFGGKTFETVPFPGGPFDVPDEVGDGRPKLIVLAYDGVTIGNLVDNVPELIERIYARKGTEGSALRALRNHLVFVVADDARKEEMRRKTYHRLALRELKKPERLIDLAEHQQAQVREMESRSEQELAIAIQQCYRHIFYPSRNRVGMSDVDLAHSAIDIHSTSEKPGAGQQQIVRALRDLNKLRVSEDEPDSPVYVRDRTPLKKGQIPVRALRDEFRRDPALPILIGDDIFIRGVRRGIELGEYVYRRGDLLYGPDDPPAGIMIDEQAVVFTMAYAKNTGIWPRPMPDDE
;
A
#
# COMPACT_ATOMS: atom_id res chain seq x y z
N MET A 1 -21.71 -6.28 -33.35
CA MET A 1 -20.41 -6.80 -33.83
C MET A 1 -19.40 -6.49 -32.74
N THR A 2 -18.68 -7.48 -32.24
CA THR A 2 -17.60 -7.29 -31.27
C THR A 2 -16.50 -6.47 -31.93
N SER A 3 -16.06 -5.38 -31.30
CA SER A 3 -14.93 -4.58 -31.79
C SER A 3 -13.68 -5.47 -31.84
N PRO A 4 -12.85 -5.36 -32.90
CA PRO A 4 -11.65 -6.18 -33.02
C PRO A 4 -10.65 -5.82 -31.91
N THR A 5 -9.87 -6.82 -31.50
CA THR A 5 -8.81 -6.62 -30.49
C THR A 5 -7.55 -6.06 -31.11
N ILE A 6 -6.68 -5.45 -30.30
CA ILE A 6 -5.37 -4.97 -30.79
C ILE A 6 -4.49 -6.09 -31.34
N PHE A 7 -4.74 -7.35 -30.95
CA PHE A 7 -4.00 -8.52 -31.45
C PHE A 7 -4.39 -8.90 -32.87
N GLU A 8 -5.57 -8.48 -33.33
CA GLU A 8 -6.06 -8.71 -34.70
C GLU A 8 -5.69 -7.54 -35.60
N THR A 9 -5.65 -6.31 -35.06
CA THR A 9 -5.44 -5.07 -35.85
C THR A 9 -3.99 -4.59 -35.86
N CYS A 10 -3.16 -5.02 -34.91
CA CYS A 10 -1.79 -4.50 -34.76
C CYS A 10 -0.75 -5.62 -34.74
N ARG A 11 0.42 -5.33 -35.32
CA ARG A 11 1.61 -6.18 -35.24
C ARG A 11 2.77 -5.38 -34.65
N PRO A 12 3.15 -5.64 -33.38
CA PRO A 12 4.32 -5.02 -32.78
C PRO A 12 5.60 -5.46 -33.50
N ARG A 13 6.65 -4.64 -33.40
CA ARG A 13 7.96 -5.00 -33.97
C ARG A 13 8.58 -6.20 -33.23
N ALA A 14 9.43 -6.94 -33.93
CA ALA A 14 10.05 -8.15 -33.40
C ALA A 14 10.98 -7.90 -32.20
N ASP A 15 11.66 -6.74 -32.15
CA ASP A 15 12.48 -6.29 -31.02
C ASP A 15 11.62 -5.94 -29.79
N VAL A 16 10.45 -5.35 -30.00
CA VAL A 16 9.44 -5.05 -28.96
C VAL A 16 8.89 -6.34 -28.35
N LEU A 17 8.52 -7.32 -29.17
CA LEU A 17 7.99 -8.61 -28.69
C LEU A 17 9.02 -9.44 -27.92
N LYS A 18 10.32 -9.24 -28.14
CA LYS A 18 11.36 -9.96 -27.40
C LYS A 18 11.51 -9.48 -25.95
N GLY A 19 10.87 -8.37 -25.57
CA GLY A 19 10.94 -7.80 -24.22
C GLY A 19 12.34 -7.35 -23.77
N ALA A 20 13.34 -7.47 -24.65
CA ALA A 20 14.77 -7.34 -24.34
C ALA A 20 15.35 -5.99 -24.79
N ILE A 21 14.51 -4.97 -25.05
CA ILE A 21 15.03 -3.68 -25.49
C ILE A 21 15.79 -3.02 -24.33
N SER A 22 17.10 -2.90 -24.52
CA SER A 22 18.03 -2.28 -23.59
C SER A 22 18.05 -0.76 -23.76
N GLU A 23 18.69 -0.05 -22.82
CA GLU A 23 18.95 1.38 -22.99
C GLU A 23 19.73 1.67 -24.27
N ALA A 24 20.72 0.83 -24.59
CA ALA A 24 21.59 0.99 -25.74
C ALA A 24 20.83 0.91 -27.07
N ASP A 25 19.75 0.12 -27.12
CA ASP A 25 18.96 -0.06 -28.35
C ASP A 25 18.14 1.18 -28.74
N PHE A 26 17.88 2.08 -27.80
CA PHE A 26 17.28 3.39 -28.06
C PHE A 26 18.26 4.56 -27.91
N ALA A 27 19.52 4.29 -27.54
CA ALA A 27 20.56 5.30 -27.47
C ALA A 27 21.21 5.43 -28.85
N ALA A 28 20.87 6.50 -29.54
CA ALA A 28 21.58 6.88 -30.76
C ALA A 28 22.98 7.36 -30.39
N ASP A 29 24.02 6.81 -31.05
CA ASP A 29 25.41 7.24 -30.89
C ASP A 29 25.97 7.60 -32.27
N LEU A 30 26.16 8.90 -32.51
CA LEU A 30 26.65 9.41 -33.79
C LEU A 30 28.07 8.93 -34.09
N ALA A 31 28.95 8.85 -33.08
CA ALA A 31 30.34 8.47 -33.25
C ALA A 31 30.44 7.03 -33.76
N GLN A 32 29.64 6.12 -33.20
CA GLN A 32 29.55 4.72 -33.63
C GLN A 32 29.06 4.61 -35.08
N VAL A 33 27.99 5.34 -35.44
CA VAL A 33 27.46 5.35 -36.82
C VAL A 33 28.47 5.87 -37.83
N ILE A 34 29.27 6.87 -37.46
CA ILE A 34 30.28 7.43 -38.35
C ILE A 34 31.40 6.44 -38.63
N VAL A 35 31.86 5.70 -37.63
CA VAL A 35 32.93 4.69 -37.78
C VAL A 35 32.42 3.32 -38.25
N GLY A 36 31.12 3.20 -38.55
CA GLY A 36 30.51 1.96 -39.05
C GLY A 36 30.41 0.85 -37.99
N LYS A 37 30.28 1.23 -36.72
CA LYS A 37 30.12 0.31 -35.58
C LYS A 37 28.80 0.60 -34.85
N GLY A 38 28.27 -0.36 -34.11
CA GLY A 38 27.02 -0.18 -33.35
C GLY A 38 25.85 -0.99 -33.88
N ASN A 39 24.64 -0.60 -33.49
CA ASN A 39 23.42 -1.35 -33.78
C ASN A 39 22.99 -1.17 -35.25
N GLU A 40 22.64 -2.28 -35.92
CA GLU A 40 22.18 -2.29 -37.32
C GLU A 40 20.97 -1.35 -37.56
N GLU A 41 20.14 -1.13 -36.54
CA GLU A 41 18.99 -0.19 -36.57
C GLU A 41 19.39 1.26 -36.86
N TYR A 42 20.62 1.66 -36.53
CA TYR A 42 21.15 3.00 -36.78
C TYR A 42 22.20 3.02 -37.89
N LEU A 43 22.86 1.91 -38.17
CA LEU A 43 23.87 1.79 -39.23
C LEU A 43 23.27 1.63 -40.63
N ASP A 44 22.21 0.82 -40.76
CA ASP A 44 21.57 0.59 -42.05
C ASP A 44 20.55 1.72 -42.32
N PRO A 45 20.72 2.52 -43.40
CA PRO A 45 19.82 3.63 -43.66
C PRO A 45 18.40 3.16 -43.96
N GLY A 46 18.22 1.99 -44.60
CA GLY A 46 16.92 1.40 -44.88
C GLY A 46 16.11 1.16 -43.61
N ARG A 47 16.70 0.45 -42.64
CA ARG A 47 16.10 0.18 -41.33
C ARG A 47 15.90 1.47 -40.53
N PHE A 48 16.90 2.35 -40.52
CA PHE A 48 16.83 3.61 -39.79
C PHE A 48 15.62 4.46 -40.23
N PHE A 49 15.46 4.69 -41.54
CA PHE A 49 14.34 5.49 -42.06
C PHE A 49 13.00 4.75 -41.98
N ALA A 50 12.98 3.42 -42.14
CA ALA A 50 11.76 2.63 -41.93
C ALA A 50 11.22 2.77 -40.49
N ASN A 51 12.11 2.81 -39.49
CA ASN A 51 11.75 2.88 -38.08
C ASN A 51 11.70 4.32 -37.52
N THR A 52 11.97 5.33 -38.36
CA THR A 52 11.89 6.74 -37.98
C THR A 52 10.57 7.33 -38.48
N TYR A 53 9.91 8.14 -37.64
CA TYR A 53 8.75 8.91 -38.11
C TYR A 53 9.24 10.22 -38.74
N PRO A 54 8.75 10.60 -39.94
CA PRO A 54 9.23 11.78 -40.65
C PRO A 54 8.59 13.05 -40.06
N THR A 55 9.09 13.51 -38.91
CA THR A 55 8.63 14.72 -38.22
C THR A 55 8.86 15.98 -39.05
N ARG A 56 8.03 17.00 -38.88
CA ARG A 56 8.18 18.32 -39.53
C ARG A 56 9.57 18.90 -39.30
N GLY A 57 10.06 18.81 -38.06
CA GLY A 57 11.40 19.21 -37.69
C GLY A 57 12.51 18.50 -38.45
N LEU A 58 12.44 17.16 -38.55
CA LEU A 58 13.42 16.35 -39.27
C LEU A 58 13.40 16.59 -40.77
N LYS A 59 12.19 16.72 -41.38
CA LYS A 59 12.04 17.06 -42.80
C LYS A 59 12.70 18.41 -43.12
N ASN A 60 12.42 19.42 -42.29
CA ASN A 60 12.98 20.75 -42.48
C ASN A 60 14.51 20.75 -42.31
N LEU A 61 15.03 20.00 -41.34
CA LEU A 61 16.47 19.83 -41.14
C LEU A 61 17.13 19.20 -42.38
N LEU A 62 16.61 18.06 -42.84
CA LEU A 62 17.13 17.37 -44.02
C LEU A 62 17.06 18.25 -45.27
N ALA A 63 15.91 18.88 -45.53
CA ALA A 63 15.72 19.72 -46.70
C ALA A 63 16.70 20.92 -46.73
N ASN A 64 16.88 21.60 -45.60
CA ASN A 64 17.75 22.78 -45.53
C ASN A 64 19.23 22.41 -45.64
N VAL A 65 19.67 21.36 -44.94
CA VAL A 65 21.08 20.93 -44.99
C VAL A 65 21.42 20.35 -46.37
N CYS A 66 20.58 19.48 -46.94
CA CYS A 66 20.81 18.91 -48.27
C CYS A 66 20.83 19.98 -49.37
N ARG A 67 19.94 21.00 -49.29
CA ARG A 67 19.97 22.15 -50.21
C ARG A 67 21.27 22.96 -50.10
N ARG A 68 21.83 23.11 -48.90
CA ARG A 68 23.13 23.75 -48.71
C ARG A 68 24.27 22.93 -49.32
N LEU A 69 24.28 21.61 -49.08
CA LEU A 69 25.34 20.71 -49.57
C LEU A 69 25.40 20.61 -51.11
N THR A 70 24.26 20.78 -51.79
CA THR A 70 24.20 20.79 -53.27
C THR A 70 24.64 22.12 -53.90
N GLY A 71 25.00 23.13 -53.10
CA GLY A 71 25.35 24.46 -53.58
C GLY A 71 24.14 25.30 -54.06
N ALA A 72 22.93 24.74 -54.00
CA ALA A 72 21.67 25.41 -54.29
C ALA A 72 21.10 26.18 -53.08
N GLY A 73 21.94 26.47 -52.08
CA GLY A 73 21.56 27.03 -50.80
C GLY A 73 20.92 28.42 -50.88
N GLY A 74 21.33 29.28 -51.83
CA GLY A 74 20.79 30.63 -51.96
C GLY A 74 20.85 31.41 -50.64
N GLU A 75 19.68 31.81 -50.12
CA GLU A 75 19.51 32.50 -48.83
C GLU A 75 19.45 31.58 -47.60
N VAL A 76 19.49 30.25 -47.78
CA VAL A 76 19.46 29.27 -46.67
C VAL A 76 20.73 29.37 -45.83
N ALA A 77 20.56 29.36 -44.51
CA ALA A 77 21.65 29.39 -43.55
C ALA A 77 22.65 28.24 -43.77
N SER A 78 23.91 28.47 -43.42
CA SER A 78 24.98 27.47 -43.51
C SER A 78 25.23 26.74 -42.18
N ILE A 79 24.68 27.26 -41.09
CA ILE A 79 24.87 26.78 -39.73
C ILE A 79 23.49 26.55 -39.11
N PHE A 80 23.33 25.41 -38.45
CA PHE A 80 22.08 24.94 -37.88
C PHE A 80 22.27 24.55 -36.42
N ARG A 81 21.39 25.06 -35.55
CA ARG A 81 21.35 24.69 -34.14
C ARG A 81 20.20 23.74 -33.91
N LEU A 82 20.52 22.54 -33.45
CA LEU A 82 19.52 21.60 -32.94
C LEU A 82 19.30 21.88 -31.47
N ASP A 83 18.17 22.53 -31.20
CA ASP A 83 17.66 22.67 -29.86
C ASP A 83 16.74 21.49 -29.55
N THR A 84 16.67 21.09 -28.29
CA THR A 84 15.58 20.22 -27.86
C THR A 84 14.87 20.90 -26.74
N SER A 85 13.59 21.14 -26.96
CA SER A 85 12.71 21.43 -25.86
C SER A 85 12.73 20.30 -24.83
N TYR A 86 12.74 19.01 -25.20
CA TYR A 86 12.80 17.89 -24.25
C TYR A 86 13.36 16.62 -24.93
N GLY A 87 14.34 15.95 -24.29
CA GLY A 87 15.23 14.97 -24.90
C GLY A 87 14.58 13.88 -25.79
N GLY A 88 15.18 13.67 -26.97
CA GLY A 88 14.89 12.49 -27.81
C GLY A 88 15.22 12.55 -29.31
N GLY A 89 15.73 13.66 -29.87
CA GLY A 89 15.82 13.79 -31.34
C GLY A 89 17.10 14.38 -31.95
N LYS A 90 18.07 14.88 -31.17
CA LYS A 90 19.26 15.57 -31.74
C LYS A 90 20.21 14.62 -32.45
N THR A 91 20.79 13.69 -31.71
CA THR A 91 21.70 12.66 -32.24
C THR A 91 21.00 11.84 -33.31
N HIS A 92 19.69 11.59 -33.17
CA HIS A 92 18.86 10.96 -34.20
C HIS A 92 18.80 11.80 -35.49
N GLY A 93 18.62 13.12 -35.39
CA GLY A 93 18.71 14.04 -36.53
C GLY A 93 20.11 14.12 -37.15
N LEU A 94 21.17 14.12 -36.34
CA LEU A 94 22.56 14.07 -36.84
C LEU A 94 22.85 12.78 -37.62
N ILE A 95 22.35 11.63 -37.16
CA ILE A 95 22.46 10.35 -37.88
C ILE A 95 21.68 10.41 -39.19
N ALA A 96 20.46 10.96 -39.19
CA ALA A 96 19.69 11.13 -40.43
C ALA A 96 20.43 11.99 -41.47
N LEU A 97 21.09 13.07 -41.03
CA LEU A 97 21.93 13.92 -41.88
C LEU A 97 23.17 13.17 -42.39
N CYS A 98 23.82 12.38 -41.53
CA CYS A 98 24.97 11.56 -41.92
C CYS A 98 24.59 10.58 -43.04
N HIS A 99 23.46 9.89 -42.88
CA HIS A 99 22.90 9.00 -43.89
C HIS A 99 22.54 9.75 -45.18
N ALA A 100 21.87 10.91 -45.09
CA ALA A 100 21.52 11.73 -46.24
C ALA A 100 22.74 12.22 -47.03
N ALA A 101 23.80 12.63 -46.33
CA ALA A 101 25.04 13.08 -46.95
C ALA A 101 25.85 11.93 -47.59
N ARG A 102 25.74 10.71 -47.06
CA ARG A 102 26.37 9.49 -47.63
C ARG A 102 25.62 8.90 -48.83
N GLY A 103 24.39 9.35 -49.08
CA GLY A 103 23.55 8.96 -50.21
C GLY A 103 22.41 8.02 -49.83
N LEU A 104 21.20 8.30 -50.32
CA LEU A 104 19.95 7.58 -49.97
C LEU A 104 19.11 7.17 -51.18
N GLN A 105 19.68 7.13 -52.38
CA GLN A 105 18.90 6.95 -53.62
C GLN A 105 18.14 5.63 -53.68
N ASP A 106 18.66 4.58 -53.04
CA ASP A 106 18.05 3.24 -53.02
C ASP A 106 17.28 2.94 -51.73
N VAL A 107 17.09 3.92 -50.84
CA VAL A 107 16.42 3.74 -49.56
C VAL A 107 14.89 3.88 -49.73
N PRO A 108 14.10 2.82 -49.47
CA PRO A 108 12.65 2.88 -49.61
C PRO A 108 12.04 3.96 -48.71
N GLY A 109 11.06 4.70 -49.24
CA GLY A 109 10.31 5.70 -48.47
C GLY A 109 11.07 7.01 -48.18
N ILE A 110 12.29 7.20 -48.72
CA ILE A 110 13.08 8.42 -48.44
C ILE A 110 12.37 9.72 -48.86
N ALA A 111 11.52 9.65 -49.89
CA ALA A 111 10.72 10.78 -50.35
C ALA A 111 9.76 11.33 -49.28
N GLU A 112 9.44 10.55 -48.24
CA GLU A 112 8.66 11.03 -47.09
C GLU A 112 9.44 12.03 -46.22
N PHE A 113 10.77 11.96 -46.22
CA PHE A 113 11.66 12.74 -45.37
C PHE A 113 12.28 13.94 -46.09
N VAL A 114 12.71 13.73 -47.33
CA VAL A 114 13.38 14.76 -48.13
C VAL A 114 13.10 14.52 -49.60
N ASP A 115 12.92 15.60 -50.36
CA ASP A 115 12.84 15.51 -51.81
C ASP A 115 14.13 14.87 -52.35
N PRO A 116 14.06 13.72 -53.04
CA PRO A 116 15.25 13.04 -53.55
C PRO A 116 16.12 13.90 -54.47
N SER A 117 15.55 14.94 -55.11
CA SER A 117 16.30 15.90 -55.93
C SER A 117 17.25 16.81 -55.13
N LEU A 118 17.02 16.95 -53.81
CA LEU A 118 17.89 17.71 -52.92
C LEU A 118 19.08 16.89 -52.41
N LEU A 119 19.08 15.57 -52.60
CA LEU A 119 20.18 14.71 -52.18
C LEU A 119 21.40 14.93 -53.08
N SER A 120 22.58 15.07 -52.46
CA SER A 120 23.82 15.26 -53.20
C SER A 120 24.14 14.05 -54.08
N GLN A 121 24.43 14.32 -55.35
CA GLN A 121 24.94 13.33 -56.31
C GLN A 121 26.47 13.17 -56.20
N SER A 122 27.14 14.15 -55.62
CA SER A 122 28.58 14.14 -55.35
C SER A 122 28.87 13.67 -53.92
N HIS A 123 30.05 13.08 -53.73
CA HIS A 123 30.51 12.64 -52.43
C HIS A 123 30.59 13.81 -51.43
N VAL A 124 29.81 13.75 -50.36
CA VAL A 124 29.85 14.72 -49.26
C VAL A 124 30.84 14.23 -48.20
N ARG A 125 31.78 15.09 -47.80
CA ARG A 125 32.62 14.80 -46.64
C ARG A 125 31.85 15.06 -45.36
N VAL A 126 31.49 13.98 -44.66
CA VAL A 126 30.83 14.05 -43.35
C VAL A 126 31.88 13.95 -42.24
N VAL A 127 31.92 14.96 -41.40
CA VAL A 127 32.81 15.03 -40.23
C VAL A 127 31.96 15.22 -38.99
N ALA A 128 32.25 14.48 -37.93
CA ALA A 128 31.71 14.79 -36.63
C ALA A 128 32.77 14.91 -35.55
N PHE A 129 32.49 15.80 -34.62
CA PHE A 129 33.17 15.89 -33.35
C PHE A 129 32.18 15.51 -32.25
N ASP A 130 32.63 14.65 -31.33
CA ASP A 130 31.85 14.17 -30.20
C ASP A 130 32.56 14.58 -28.91
N GLY A 131 31.95 15.51 -28.18
CA GLY A 131 32.49 16.01 -26.92
C GLY A 131 32.52 14.97 -25.79
N GLU A 132 31.67 13.95 -25.83
CA GLU A 132 31.64 12.88 -24.83
C GLU A 132 32.85 11.94 -24.97
N ASN A 133 33.25 11.63 -26.20
CA ASN A 133 34.44 10.80 -26.47
C ASN A 133 35.75 11.61 -26.61
N ALA A 134 35.70 12.94 -26.54
CA ALA A 134 36.89 13.80 -26.58
C ALA A 134 37.86 13.54 -25.41
N ASP A 135 39.17 13.49 -25.69
CA ASP A 135 40.23 13.34 -24.68
C ASP A 135 41.28 14.45 -24.84
N PRO A 136 41.05 15.66 -24.29
CA PRO A 136 41.97 16.78 -24.44
C PRO A 136 43.30 16.58 -23.69
N ALA A 137 43.37 15.63 -22.75
CA ALA A 137 44.55 15.37 -21.93
C ALA A 137 45.51 14.40 -22.63
N ASN A 138 45.00 13.28 -23.14
CA ASN A 138 45.82 12.23 -23.75
C ASN A 138 45.79 12.23 -25.29
N GLY A 139 44.82 12.92 -25.88
CA GLY A 139 44.59 12.96 -27.31
C GLY A 139 43.86 11.71 -27.82
N ARG A 140 42.98 11.89 -28.81
CA ARG A 140 42.30 10.80 -29.51
C ARG A 140 43.15 10.27 -30.65
N LYS A 141 43.17 8.95 -30.80
CA LYS A 141 43.82 8.27 -31.93
C LYS A 141 42.98 8.45 -33.19
N MET A 142 43.54 9.15 -34.19
CA MET A 142 42.84 9.44 -35.44
C MET A 142 43.17 8.43 -36.56
N GLY A 143 44.40 7.91 -36.55
CA GLY A 143 44.94 6.99 -37.54
C GLY A 143 46.40 7.32 -37.83
N GLU A 144 47.14 6.38 -38.45
CA GLU A 144 48.56 6.56 -38.80
C GLU A 144 49.48 7.00 -37.64
N GLY A 145 49.14 6.61 -36.41
CA GLY A 145 49.89 6.99 -35.20
C GLY A 145 49.69 8.43 -34.73
N LEU A 146 48.75 9.18 -35.32
CA LEU A 146 48.45 10.56 -34.92
C LEU A 146 47.48 10.61 -33.73
N LEU A 147 47.75 11.57 -32.83
CA LEU A 147 46.90 11.93 -31.71
C LEU A 147 46.41 13.37 -31.91
N ALA A 148 45.09 13.58 -31.86
CA ALA A 148 44.50 14.91 -31.86
C ALA A 148 44.00 15.26 -30.46
N PHE A 149 44.37 16.43 -29.95
CA PHE A 149 44.04 16.86 -28.58
C PHE A 149 42.87 17.85 -28.53
N THR A 150 42.42 18.33 -29.69
CA THR A 150 41.46 19.42 -29.81
C THR A 150 40.41 19.14 -30.89
N PRO A 151 39.23 19.79 -30.84
CA PRO A 151 38.19 19.63 -31.84
C PRO A 151 38.70 19.96 -33.26
N TRP A 152 39.52 21.00 -33.41
CA TRP A 152 40.07 21.37 -34.71
C TRP A 152 41.10 20.37 -35.22
N GLY A 153 41.89 19.74 -34.34
CA GLY A 153 42.79 18.65 -34.72
C GLY A 153 42.01 17.44 -35.26
N GLU A 154 40.94 17.05 -34.56
CA GLU A 154 40.08 15.94 -34.96
C GLU A 154 39.35 16.24 -36.28
N ILE A 155 38.74 17.42 -36.38
CA ILE A 155 37.99 17.86 -37.58
C ILE A 155 38.93 17.97 -38.78
N ALA A 156 40.14 18.54 -38.62
CA ALA A 156 41.08 18.68 -39.73
C ALA A 156 41.55 17.32 -40.26
N TYR A 157 41.82 16.36 -39.36
CA TYR A 157 42.14 14.99 -39.79
C TYR A 157 40.94 14.33 -40.49
N ALA A 158 39.72 14.51 -39.97
CA ALA A 158 38.54 13.92 -40.60
C ALA A 158 38.24 14.53 -41.99
N LEU A 159 38.55 15.81 -42.22
CA LEU A 159 38.35 16.49 -43.50
C LEU A 159 39.38 16.10 -44.58
N ALA A 160 40.64 15.94 -44.20
CA ALA A 160 41.76 15.82 -45.16
C ALA A 160 42.89 14.86 -44.72
N GLY A 161 42.60 13.93 -43.81
CA GLY A 161 43.54 12.93 -43.30
C GLY A 161 44.77 13.55 -42.62
N ARG A 162 45.92 12.87 -42.73
CA ARG A 162 47.21 13.37 -42.21
C ARG A 162 47.53 14.78 -42.72
N GLY A 163 47.32 15.06 -44.01
CA GLY A 163 47.59 16.38 -44.59
C GLY A 163 46.77 17.51 -43.95
N GLY A 164 45.52 17.22 -43.59
CA GLY A 164 44.68 18.14 -42.83
C GLY A 164 45.20 18.38 -41.42
N TYR A 165 45.57 17.32 -40.69
CA TYR A 165 46.15 17.45 -39.36
C TYR A 165 47.46 18.25 -39.37
N GLU A 166 48.36 18.00 -40.32
CA GLU A 166 49.64 18.73 -40.41
C GLU A 166 49.44 20.25 -40.55
N ARG A 167 48.40 20.68 -41.27
CA ARG A 167 48.06 22.11 -41.41
C ARG A 167 47.68 22.78 -40.09
N VAL A 168 47.12 22.02 -39.14
CA VAL A 168 46.71 22.53 -37.83
C VAL A 168 47.56 21.98 -36.68
N ARG A 169 48.64 21.23 -36.95
CA ARG A 169 49.47 20.56 -35.91
C ARG A 169 49.95 21.55 -34.84
N ASN A 170 50.42 22.72 -35.26
CA ASN A 170 50.89 23.75 -34.33
C ASN A 170 49.75 24.29 -33.45
N SER A 171 48.55 24.44 -34.02
CA SER A 171 47.34 24.85 -33.29
C SER A 171 46.85 23.77 -32.32
N ASP A 172 46.87 22.50 -32.72
CA ASP A 172 46.48 21.36 -31.87
C ASP A 172 47.46 21.18 -30.70
N ALA A 173 48.76 21.20 -30.96
CA ALA A 173 49.80 21.05 -29.95
C ALA A 173 49.87 22.22 -28.96
N SER A 174 49.68 23.44 -29.44
CA SER A 174 49.65 24.64 -28.58
C SER A 174 48.29 24.88 -27.93
N ARG A 175 47.25 24.15 -28.34
CA ARG A 175 45.85 24.33 -27.95
C ARG A 175 45.31 25.74 -28.26
N ILE A 176 45.81 26.36 -29.32
CA ILE A 176 45.37 27.67 -29.81
C ILE A 176 44.53 27.48 -31.07
N ALA A 177 43.32 28.06 -31.08
CA ALA A 177 42.38 27.90 -32.18
C ALA A 177 42.94 28.39 -33.52
N PRO A 178 42.79 27.62 -34.62
CA PRO A 178 43.18 28.07 -35.95
C PRO A 178 42.22 29.14 -36.48
N GLY A 179 42.71 29.99 -37.38
CA GLY A 179 41.90 31.03 -38.02
C GLY A 179 40.95 30.50 -39.10
N ALA A 180 39.96 31.32 -39.47
CA ALA A 180 38.91 30.96 -40.44
C ALA A 180 39.45 30.59 -41.84
N GLU A 181 40.51 31.24 -42.31
CA GLU A 181 41.11 30.91 -43.63
C GLU A 181 41.73 29.51 -43.62
N THR A 182 42.51 29.20 -42.58
CA THR A 182 43.11 27.87 -42.40
C THR A 182 42.05 26.77 -42.37
N LEU A 183 40.92 27.01 -41.70
CA LEU A 183 39.81 26.08 -41.66
C LEU A 183 39.10 25.95 -43.01
N ARG A 184 38.89 27.05 -43.74
CA ARG A 184 38.23 27.04 -45.05
C ARG A 184 39.04 26.28 -46.09
N GLU A 185 40.37 26.41 -46.07
CA GLU A 185 41.26 25.67 -46.97
C GLU A 185 41.14 24.14 -46.78
N LEU A 186 40.80 23.66 -45.57
CA LEU A 186 40.59 22.23 -45.31
C LEU A 186 39.35 21.67 -46.02
N PHE A 187 38.40 22.53 -46.43
CA PHE A 187 37.18 22.09 -47.12
C PHE A 187 37.43 21.71 -48.57
N GLY A 188 38.56 22.09 -49.17
CA GLY A 188 39.01 21.62 -50.49
C GLY A 188 38.07 21.88 -51.68
N GLY A 189 36.99 22.65 -51.51
CA GLY A 189 35.96 22.91 -52.52
C GLY A 189 34.89 21.82 -52.66
N ASP A 190 35.05 20.65 -52.02
CA ASP A 190 34.02 19.60 -52.00
C ASP A 190 32.87 19.94 -51.04
N PRO A 191 31.68 19.34 -51.18
CA PRO A 191 30.63 19.49 -50.19
C PRO A 191 31.06 18.94 -48.82
N VAL A 192 30.83 19.71 -47.76
CA VAL A 192 31.23 19.35 -46.39
C VAL A 192 30.05 19.47 -45.44
N LEU A 193 29.80 18.42 -44.65
CA LEU A 193 28.89 18.42 -43.53
C LEU A 193 29.68 18.25 -42.23
N ILE A 194 29.63 19.24 -41.34
CA ILE A 194 30.26 19.21 -40.03
C ILE A 194 29.19 19.05 -38.95
N LEU A 195 29.30 18.01 -38.12
CA LEU A 195 28.38 17.71 -37.04
C LEU A 195 29.11 17.87 -35.69
N LEU A 196 28.61 18.72 -34.80
CA LEU A 196 29.21 18.93 -33.48
C LEU A 196 28.22 18.44 -32.41
N ASP A 197 28.50 17.29 -31.79
CA ASP A 197 27.68 16.72 -30.74
C ASP A 197 28.31 16.96 -29.36
N GLU A 198 27.47 17.15 -28.34
CA GLU A 198 27.85 17.28 -26.92
C GLU A 198 29.01 18.28 -26.61
N LEU A 199 29.00 19.45 -27.26
CA LEU A 199 30.02 20.50 -27.05
C LEU A 199 30.16 20.94 -25.58
N SER A 200 29.07 20.91 -24.82
CA SER A 200 29.03 21.26 -23.40
C SER A 200 29.84 20.29 -22.54
N VAL A 201 29.85 19.00 -22.89
CA VAL A 201 30.66 17.98 -22.21
C VAL A 201 32.14 18.24 -22.46
N TYR A 202 32.52 18.58 -23.70
CA TYR A 202 33.89 18.97 -24.01
C TYR A 202 34.32 20.22 -23.24
N LEU A 203 33.47 21.26 -23.23
CA LEU A 203 33.76 22.50 -22.50
C LEU A 203 34.07 22.23 -21.02
N ARG A 204 33.33 21.32 -20.38
CA ARG A 204 33.60 20.92 -19.00
C ARG A 204 34.94 20.22 -18.83
N LYS A 205 35.36 19.38 -19.78
CA LYS A 205 36.67 18.70 -19.75
C LYS A 205 37.83 19.69 -19.86
N VAL A 206 37.67 20.76 -20.63
CA VAL A 206 38.72 21.77 -20.84
C VAL A 206 38.68 22.94 -19.87
N ARG A 207 37.72 22.99 -18.93
CA ARG A 207 37.54 24.11 -17.99
C ARG A 207 38.78 24.43 -17.14
N ASN A 208 39.62 23.44 -16.89
CA ASN A 208 40.84 23.57 -16.09
C ASN A 208 42.10 23.83 -16.95
N LEU A 209 41.96 23.86 -18.28
CA LEU A 209 43.04 24.21 -19.18
C LEU A 209 43.13 25.74 -19.31
N PRO A 210 44.36 26.30 -19.37
CA PRO A 210 44.54 27.72 -19.63
C PRO A 210 43.81 28.13 -20.92
N ASP A 211 42.98 29.17 -20.81
CA ASP A 211 42.18 29.74 -21.90
C ASP A 211 41.30 28.72 -22.66
N GLY A 212 41.03 27.52 -22.11
CA GLY A 212 40.38 26.44 -22.85
C GLY A 212 38.96 26.79 -23.35
N ARG A 213 38.23 27.59 -22.56
CA ARG A 213 36.90 28.10 -22.91
C ARG A 213 36.99 29.14 -24.02
N GLU A 214 37.94 30.06 -23.89
CA GLU A 214 38.23 31.16 -24.81
C GLU A 214 38.74 30.63 -26.17
N GLN A 215 39.53 29.56 -26.17
CA GLN A 215 40.01 28.92 -27.40
C GLN A 215 38.89 28.14 -28.09
N LEU A 216 37.97 27.50 -27.35
CA LEU A 216 36.80 26.87 -27.95
C LEU A 216 35.88 27.91 -28.62
N THR A 217 35.61 29.04 -27.96
CA THR A 217 34.81 30.12 -28.56
C THR A 217 35.49 30.72 -29.79
N ALA A 218 36.80 30.98 -29.71
CA ALA A 218 37.60 31.46 -30.86
C ALA A 218 37.58 30.47 -32.04
N PHE A 219 37.65 29.17 -31.76
CA PHE A 219 37.52 28.12 -32.77
C PHE A 219 36.13 28.12 -33.41
N LEU A 220 35.06 28.13 -32.62
CA LEU A 220 33.68 28.13 -33.14
C LEU A 220 33.43 29.36 -34.03
N THR A 221 33.89 30.54 -33.64
CA THR A 221 33.81 31.75 -34.48
C THR A 221 34.58 31.61 -35.79
N SER A 222 35.79 31.05 -35.73
CA SER A 222 36.60 30.83 -36.92
C SER A 222 35.97 29.79 -37.86
N LEU A 223 35.42 28.72 -37.28
CA LEU A 223 34.74 27.65 -38.01
C LEU A 223 33.46 28.16 -38.68
N PHE A 224 32.64 28.95 -37.99
CA PHE A 224 31.43 29.54 -38.55
C PHE A 224 31.74 30.44 -39.75
N LYS A 225 32.74 31.33 -39.62
CA LYS A 225 33.21 32.16 -40.74
C LYS A 225 33.72 31.32 -41.91
N ALA A 226 34.40 30.21 -41.64
CA ALA A 226 34.86 29.30 -42.68
C ALA A 226 33.67 28.66 -43.43
N VAL A 227 32.67 28.16 -42.70
CA VAL A 227 31.48 27.49 -43.24
C VAL A 227 30.60 28.46 -44.03
N GLU A 228 30.39 29.69 -43.54
CA GLU A 228 29.65 30.73 -44.25
C GLU A 228 30.29 31.08 -45.60
N GLY A 229 31.63 31.16 -45.62
CA GLY A 229 32.41 31.47 -46.82
C GLY A 229 32.48 30.35 -47.86
N ALA A 230 31.96 29.14 -47.55
CA ALA A 230 31.95 27.99 -48.45
C ALA A 230 30.52 27.65 -48.91
N PRO A 231 30.23 27.73 -50.23
CA PRO A 231 28.86 27.64 -50.76
C PRO A 231 28.18 26.28 -50.56
N ASN A 232 28.97 25.22 -50.42
CA ASN A 232 28.57 23.82 -50.26
C ASN A 232 28.96 23.23 -48.89
N ALA A 233 29.21 24.08 -47.88
CA ALA A 233 29.45 23.65 -46.52
C ALA A 233 28.23 23.88 -45.62
N ALA A 234 27.93 22.91 -44.76
CA ALA A 234 26.92 23.01 -43.71
C ALA A 234 27.50 22.56 -42.38
N LEU A 235 27.13 23.25 -41.30
CA LEU A 235 27.49 22.88 -39.94
C LEU A 235 26.24 22.73 -39.07
N VAL A 236 26.16 21.64 -38.33
CA VAL A 236 25.05 21.35 -37.42
C VAL A 236 25.61 21.05 -36.04
N TYR A 237 25.08 21.70 -35.01
CA TYR A 237 25.53 21.48 -33.63
C TYR A 237 24.36 21.34 -32.67
N THR A 238 24.61 20.65 -31.55
CA THR A 238 23.59 20.34 -30.53
C THR A 238 23.87 21.05 -29.22
N LEU A 239 22.85 21.64 -28.60
CA LEU A 239 22.92 22.17 -27.23
C LEU A 239 21.78 21.65 -26.38
N ALA A 240 22.03 21.22 -25.15
CA ALA A 240 21.01 20.77 -24.20
C ALA A 240 20.49 21.96 -23.37
N ILE A 241 19.55 22.72 -23.93
CA ILE A 241 18.90 23.85 -23.25
C ILE A 241 17.40 23.56 -23.16
N GLY A 242 16.87 23.45 -21.94
CA GLY A 242 15.43 23.23 -21.72
C GLY A 242 14.59 24.48 -22.03
N LYS A 243 13.28 24.29 -22.31
CA LYS A 243 12.31 25.40 -22.43
C LYS A 243 12.23 26.18 -21.10
N GLY A 244 12.82 27.38 -21.06
CA GLY A 244 12.75 28.30 -19.91
C GLY A 244 14.03 29.08 -19.61
N GLY A 245 15.11 28.92 -20.39
CA GLY A 245 16.39 29.59 -20.10
C GLY A 245 17.04 29.11 -18.81
N ARG A 246 16.63 27.94 -18.30
CA ARG A 246 17.26 27.21 -17.21
C ARG A 246 17.43 25.77 -17.66
N ALA A 247 18.68 25.36 -17.79
CA ALA A 247 19.03 23.99 -18.07
C ALA A 247 18.66 23.10 -16.86
N THR A 248 18.31 21.84 -17.10
CA THR A 248 17.86 20.85 -16.09
C THR A 248 18.85 19.69 -15.88
N ASP A 249 20.04 19.76 -16.47
CA ASP A 249 21.02 18.67 -16.51
C ASP A 249 22.28 19.00 -15.68
N ALA A 250 23.17 18.03 -15.45
CA ALA A 250 24.41 18.22 -14.68
C ALA A 250 25.41 19.26 -15.27
N TYR A 251 25.11 19.79 -16.46
CA TYR A 251 25.94 20.68 -17.28
C TYR A 251 25.28 22.06 -17.51
N ASN A 252 24.46 22.52 -16.57
CA ASN A 252 23.66 23.73 -16.72
C ASN A 252 24.47 25.00 -17.02
N GLU A 253 25.60 25.17 -16.36
CA GLU A 253 26.47 26.34 -16.53
C GLU A 253 27.16 26.34 -17.90
N GLU A 254 27.61 25.16 -18.36
CA GLU A 254 28.29 25.00 -19.65
C GLU A 254 27.33 25.17 -20.82
N ASN A 255 26.13 24.57 -20.74
CA ASN A 255 25.08 24.73 -21.76
C ASN A 255 24.65 26.19 -21.89
N GLN A 256 24.43 26.88 -20.76
CA GLN A 256 24.03 28.28 -20.75
C GLN A 256 25.13 29.17 -21.34
N PHE A 257 26.40 28.92 -21.02
CA PHE A 257 27.49 29.68 -21.59
C PHE A 257 27.56 29.57 -23.12
N ILE A 258 27.49 28.35 -23.65
CA ILE A 258 27.53 28.18 -25.10
C ILE A 258 26.30 28.83 -25.72
N ALA A 259 25.12 28.71 -25.10
CA ALA A 259 23.91 29.40 -25.55
C ALA A 259 24.07 30.92 -25.63
N ASP A 260 24.57 31.54 -24.56
CA ASP A 260 24.74 32.99 -24.44
C ASP A 260 25.76 33.51 -25.45
N TYR A 261 26.89 32.81 -25.57
CA TYR A 261 27.92 33.12 -26.57
C TYR A 261 27.38 33.01 -27.99
N MET A 262 26.58 31.98 -28.28
CA MET A 262 25.97 31.79 -29.60
C MET A 262 24.95 32.89 -29.89
N ALA A 263 24.12 33.27 -28.92
CA ALA A 263 23.17 34.36 -29.07
C ALA A 263 23.88 35.71 -29.31
N GLU A 264 25.00 35.96 -28.64
CA GLU A 264 25.84 37.13 -28.87
C GLU A 264 26.46 37.10 -30.29
N ALA A 265 27.03 35.97 -30.70
CA ALA A 265 27.59 35.80 -32.04
C ALA A 265 26.52 35.97 -33.14
N GLU A 266 25.34 35.38 -32.96
CA GLU A 266 24.17 35.52 -33.83
C GLU A 266 23.71 36.99 -33.95
N SER A 267 23.79 37.77 -32.87
CA SER A 267 23.41 39.20 -32.91
C SER A 267 24.34 40.07 -33.77
N ILE A 268 25.57 39.62 -33.99
CA ILE A 268 26.61 40.34 -34.75
C ILE A 268 26.53 40.00 -36.25
N SER A 269 25.90 38.88 -36.63
CA SER A 269 25.68 38.48 -38.02
C SER A 269 24.31 37.85 -38.20
N ALA A 270 23.40 38.59 -38.85
CA ALA A 270 21.97 38.28 -39.00
C ALA A 270 21.62 36.99 -39.79
N ARG A 271 22.59 36.10 -40.08
CA ARG A 271 22.43 34.87 -40.89
C ARG A 271 23.02 33.60 -40.24
N MET A 272 23.40 33.67 -38.97
CA MET A 272 24.30 32.69 -38.36
C MET A 272 23.69 31.37 -37.89
N ALA A 273 22.40 31.27 -37.57
CA ALA A 273 21.85 29.98 -37.15
C ALA A 273 20.34 29.90 -37.39
N THR A 274 19.89 28.82 -38.05
CA THR A 274 18.48 28.46 -38.02
C THR A 274 18.23 27.55 -36.82
N LEU A 275 17.34 27.98 -35.93
CA LEU A 275 16.87 27.15 -34.81
C LEU A 275 15.90 26.10 -35.33
N LEU A 276 16.24 24.82 -35.14
CA LEU A 276 15.37 23.70 -35.55
C LEU A 276 15.12 22.78 -34.36
N ASN A 277 13.83 22.56 -34.06
CA ASN A 277 13.39 21.51 -33.15
C ASN A 277 13.11 20.25 -33.97
N PRO A 278 13.81 19.13 -33.76
CA PRO A 278 13.67 17.94 -34.59
C PRO A 278 12.35 17.20 -34.40
N THR A 279 11.59 17.47 -33.34
CA THR A 279 10.27 16.85 -33.10
C THR A 279 9.41 17.84 -32.31
N GLU A 280 8.16 18.06 -32.75
CA GLU A 280 7.16 18.83 -31.99
C GLU A 280 6.34 17.91 -31.08
N GLU A 281 5.68 18.49 -30.05
CA GLU A 281 4.98 17.69 -29.02
C GLU A 281 3.82 16.87 -29.60
N ASP A 282 3.11 17.40 -30.59
CA ASP A 282 2.00 16.76 -31.29
C ASP A 282 2.43 15.56 -32.17
N GLU A 283 3.71 15.47 -32.52
CA GLU A 283 4.26 14.38 -33.34
C GLU A 283 4.77 13.19 -32.51
N THR A 284 4.87 13.36 -31.18
CA THR A 284 5.40 12.35 -30.25
C THR A 284 4.67 11.02 -30.40
N VAL A 285 3.34 11.07 -30.55
CA VAL A 285 2.48 9.90 -30.70
C VAL A 285 2.83 9.08 -31.94
N GLN A 286 3.08 9.77 -33.05
CA GLN A 286 3.42 9.11 -34.32
C GLN A 286 4.82 8.49 -34.26
N VAL A 287 5.76 9.14 -33.57
CA VAL A 287 7.08 8.57 -33.26
C VAL A 287 6.92 7.26 -32.46
N LEU A 288 6.08 7.26 -31.41
CA LEU A 288 5.82 6.06 -30.60
C LEU A 288 5.20 4.94 -31.44
N ARG A 289 4.16 5.24 -32.24
CA ARG A 289 3.51 4.26 -33.12
C ARG A 289 4.51 3.58 -34.05
N ARG A 290 5.34 4.38 -34.76
CA ARG A 290 6.34 3.87 -35.71
C ARG A 290 7.45 3.06 -35.04
N ARG A 291 7.81 3.41 -33.81
CA ARG A 291 8.87 2.72 -33.05
C ARG A 291 8.39 1.46 -32.35
N LEU A 292 7.10 1.34 -32.03
CA LEU A 292 6.54 0.21 -31.30
C LEU A 292 5.88 -0.83 -32.22
N PHE A 293 5.30 -0.41 -33.34
CA PHE A 293 4.54 -1.28 -34.25
C PHE A 293 5.17 -1.38 -35.64
N GLU A 294 5.21 -2.61 -36.16
CA GLU A 294 5.58 -2.91 -37.54
C GLU A 294 4.44 -2.54 -38.48
N SER A 295 3.19 -2.85 -38.09
CA SER A 295 2.00 -2.47 -38.84
C SER A 295 0.79 -2.28 -37.92
N ILE A 296 -0.09 -1.36 -38.31
CA ILE A 296 -1.41 -1.11 -37.70
C ILE A 296 -2.41 -1.12 -38.86
N ASP A 297 -3.50 -1.86 -38.73
CA ASP A 297 -4.59 -1.87 -39.70
C ASP A 297 -5.38 -0.56 -39.61
N GLU A 298 -5.02 0.38 -40.49
CA GLU A 298 -5.66 1.69 -40.62
C GLU A 298 -7.17 1.57 -40.93
N THR A 299 -7.64 0.46 -41.51
CA THR A 299 -9.07 0.25 -41.81
C THR A 299 -9.90 -0.09 -40.57
N ALA A 300 -9.25 -0.59 -39.50
CA ALA A 300 -9.90 -0.92 -38.24
C ALA A 300 -10.06 0.29 -37.30
N ILE A 301 -9.25 1.35 -37.48
CA ILE A 301 -9.22 2.53 -36.59
C ILE A 301 -10.59 3.21 -36.48
N PRO A 302 -11.33 3.49 -37.58
CA PRO A 302 -12.65 4.12 -37.47
C PRO A 302 -13.64 3.27 -36.67
N SER A 303 -13.64 1.95 -36.87
CA SER A 303 -14.54 1.05 -36.14
C SER A 303 -14.22 0.98 -34.65
N ALA A 304 -12.93 0.88 -34.28
CA ALA A 304 -12.50 0.88 -32.89
C ALA A 304 -12.83 2.21 -32.20
N THR A 305 -12.44 3.33 -32.81
CA THR A 305 -12.63 4.68 -32.22
C THR A 305 -14.10 5.07 -32.13
N ASP A 306 -14.94 4.68 -33.10
CA ASP A 306 -16.37 4.94 -33.06
C ASP A 306 -17.08 4.13 -31.97
N ALA A 307 -16.61 2.92 -31.66
CA ALA A 307 -17.12 2.14 -30.53
C ALA A 307 -16.85 2.83 -29.18
N TYR A 308 -15.64 3.35 -28.99
CA TYR A 308 -15.30 4.15 -27.80
C TYR A 308 -16.10 5.46 -27.74
N ARG A 309 -16.21 6.18 -28.87
CA ARG A 309 -17.03 7.40 -28.94
C ARG A 309 -18.48 7.14 -28.53
N ALA A 310 -19.06 6.03 -28.97
CA ALA A 310 -20.42 5.66 -28.59
C ALA A 310 -20.55 5.42 -27.07
N LEU A 311 -19.59 4.73 -26.46
CA LEU A 311 -19.53 4.51 -25.01
C LEU A 311 -19.38 5.83 -24.24
N TRP A 312 -18.40 6.65 -24.62
CA TRP A 312 -18.14 7.92 -23.94
C TRP A 312 -19.32 8.87 -24.03
N SER A 313 -19.98 8.93 -25.19
CA SER A 313 -21.19 9.73 -25.39
C SER A 313 -22.37 9.21 -24.59
N GLY A 314 -22.54 7.88 -24.53
CA GLY A 314 -23.61 7.22 -23.76
C GLY A 314 -23.49 7.41 -22.25
N HIS A 315 -22.27 7.59 -21.75
CA HIS A 315 -21.98 7.75 -20.32
C HIS A 315 -21.46 9.14 -19.94
N LYS A 316 -21.63 10.17 -20.77
CA LYS A 316 -21.02 11.50 -20.60
C LYS A 316 -21.22 12.15 -19.22
N GLU A 317 -22.33 11.88 -18.54
CA GLU A 317 -22.64 12.44 -17.21
C GLU A 317 -21.84 11.77 -16.08
N LEU A 318 -21.28 10.59 -16.35
CA LEU A 318 -20.50 9.78 -15.43
C LEU A 318 -19.00 9.83 -15.75
N LEU A 319 -18.59 10.48 -16.82
CA LEU A 319 -17.19 10.55 -17.26
C LEU A 319 -16.64 11.96 -17.07
N ALA A 320 -15.34 12.11 -17.29
CA ALA A 320 -14.70 13.42 -17.34
C ALA A 320 -15.33 14.31 -18.43
N GLY A 321 -15.40 15.63 -18.18
CA GLY A 321 -16.14 16.56 -19.04
C GLY A 321 -15.55 16.75 -20.45
N ASP A 322 -14.38 16.19 -20.71
CA ASP A 322 -13.68 16.13 -21.99
C ASP A 322 -13.76 14.76 -22.68
N ALA A 323 -14.14 13.69 -21.98
CA ALA A 323 -14.20 12.33 -22.51
C ALA A 323 -15.03 12.20 -23.81
N ALA A 324 -16.18 12.89 -23.87
CA ALA A 324 -17.10 12.84 -25.01
C ALA A 324 -16.87 13.94 -26.05
N ARG A 325 -15.79 14.73 -25.93
CA ARG A 325 -15.49 15.80 -26.88
C ARG A 325 -14.95 15.25 -28.20
N SER A 326 -15.23 15.95 -29.29
CA SER A 326 -14.72 15.59 -30.62
C SER A 326 -13.19 15.58 -30.65
N GLU A 327 -12.53 16.50 -29.96
CA GLU A 327 -11.06 16.55 -29.91
C GLU A 327 -10.46 15.27 -29.29
N THR A 328 -11.10 14.70 -28.27
CA THR A 328 -10.67 13.47 -27.60
C THR A 328 -10.75 12.26 -28.54
N VAL A 329 -11.80 12.18 -29.35
CA VAL A 329 -11.97 11.12 -30.35
C VAL A 329 -10.93 11.25 -31.47
N GLU A 330 -10.65 12.47 -31.95
CA GLU A 330 -9.61 12.70 -32.95
C GLU A 330 -8.20 12.42 -32.39
N THR A 331 -7.97 12.76 -31.12
CA THR A 331 -6.76 12.37 -30.39
C THR A 331 -6.64 10.85 -30.34
N PHE A 332 -7.73 10.13 -30.08
CA PHE A 332 -7.70 8.67 -30.08
C PHE A 332 -7.44 8.08 -31.47
N ARG A 333 -8.08 8.62 -32.51
CA ARG A 333 -7.84 8.21 -33.91
C ARG A 333 -6.37 8.34 -34.30
N SER A 334 -5.74 9.45 -33.93
CA SER A 334 -4.31 9.68 -34.22
C SER A 334 -3.35 8.83 -33.37
N SER A 335 -3.78 8.42 -32.17
CA SER A 335 -2.96 7.66 -31.21
C SER A 335 -3.18 6.15 -31.16
N TYR A 336 -4.21 5.65 -31.85
CA TYR A 336 -4.50 4.21 -31.91
C TYR A 336 -3.24 3.39 -32.30
N PRO A 337 -2.92 2.29 -31.59
CA PRO A 337 -3.75 1.58 -30.61
C PRO A 337 -3.64 2.06 -29.15
N LEU A 338 -3.03 3.21 -28.87
CA LEU A 338 -2.93 3.75 -27.51
C LEU A 338 -4.20 4.54 -27.15
N HIS A 339 -4.78 4.26 -25.98
CA HIS A 339 -5.87 5.08 -25.45
C HIS A 339 -5.34 6.49 -25.10
N PRO A 340 -6.11 7.59 -25.32
CA PRO A 340 -5.62 8.97 -25.12
C PRO A 340 -5.02 9.20 -23.73
N GLU A 341 -5.67 8.66 -22.69
CA GLU A 341 -5.23 8.79 -21.30
C GLU A 341 -3.79 8.27 -21.05
N VAL A 342 -3.34 7.26 -21.81
CA VAL A 342 -1.98 6.72 -21.67
C VAL A 342 -0.95 7.79 -21.96
N LEU A 343 -1.12 8.49 -23.08
CA LEU A 343 -0.19 9.52 -23.51
C LEU A 343 -0.30 10.76 -22.64
N GLU A 344 -1.52 11.18 -22.32
CA GLU A 344 -1.73 12.33 -21.43
C GLU A 344 -1.07 12.12 -20.06
N THR A 345 -1.20 10.92 -19.48
CA THR A 345 -0.60 10.60 -18.19
C THR A 345 0.92 10.52 -18.27
N LEU A 346 1.46 9.82 -19.26
CA LEU A 346 2.91 9.67 -19.40
C LEU A 346 3.59 11.01 -19.72
N THR A 347 2.94 11.89 -20.49
CA THR A 347 3.50 13.18 -20.91
C THR A 347 3.22 14.32 -19.94
N GLY A 348 2.09 14.32 -19.24
CA GLY A 348 1.67 15.40 -18.32
C GLY A 348 1.97 15.11 -16.85
N LYS A 349 2.04 13.84 -16.44
CA LYS A 349 2.33 13.43 -15.06
C LYS A 349 3.69 12.74 -14.94
N THR A 350 3.88 11.60 -15.59
CA THR A 350 5.09 10.78 -15.41
C THR A 350 6.35 11.50 -15.89
N ALA A 351 6.26 12.29 -16.96
CA ALA A 351 7.36 13.11 -17.47
C ALA A 351 7.83 14.23 -16.55
N THR A 352 7.08 14.54 -15.48
CA THR A 352 7.54 15.49 -14.45
C THR A 352 8.58 14.88 -13.51
N LEU A 353 8.75 13.56 -13.51
CA LEU A 353 9.77 12.87 -12.72
C LEU A 353 11.15 13.14 -13.33
N GLY A 354 12.10 13.63 -12.54
CA GLY A 354 13.43 14.04 -13.03
C GLY A 354 14.23 12.96 -13.76
N ASN A 355 14.00 11.68 -13.42
CA ASN A 355 14.66 10.54 -14.07
C ASN A 355 13.91 10.01 -15.32
N PHE A 356 12.73 10.56 -15.64
CA PHE A 356 11.94 10.11 -16.80
C PHE A 356 12.32 10.91 -18.04
N GLN A 357 13.21 10.34 -18.86
CA GLN A 357 13.48 10.84 -20.21
C GLN A 357 12.20 10.71 -21.04
N ARG A 358 11.41 11.78 -21.21
CA ARG A 358 10.02 11.75 -21.74
C ARG A 358 9.80 10.72 -22.86
N VAL A 359 10.43 10.86 -24.02
CA VAL A 359 10.20 9.96 -25.17
C VAL A 359 10.83 8.56 -24.95
N ARG A 360 12.09 8.49 -24.52
CA ARG A 360 12.82 7.22 -24.35
C ARG A 360 12.26 6.37 -23.21
N GLY A 361 11.87 7.00 -22.10
CA GLY A 361 11.18 6.41 -20.98
C GLY A 361 9.80 5.87 -21.36
N MET A 362 9.02 6.63 -22.14
CA MET A 362 7.75 6.15 -22.70
C MET A 362 7.97 4.92 -23.59
N LEU A 363 8.92 4.96 -24.52
CA LEU A 363 9.24 3.82 -25.39
C LEU A 363 9.61 2.57 -24.59
N ARG A 364 10.47 2.69 -23.58
CA ARG A 364 10.86 1.55 -22.75
C ARG A 364 9.69 0.96 -21.97
N LEU A 365 8.90 1.81 -21.32
CA LEU A 365 7.76 1.36 -20.51
C LEU A 365 6.68 0.73 -21.39
N LEU A 366 6.34 1.37 -22.52
CA LEU A 366 5.34 0.87 -23.46
C LEU A 366 5.82 -0.38 -24.20
N ALA A 367 7.09 -0.49 -24.57
CA ALA A 367 7.62 -1.70 -25.21
C ALA A 367 7.51 -2.91 -24.27
N ARG A 368 7.87 -2.76 -22.98
CA ARG A 368 7.69 -3.81 -21.96
C ARG A 368 6.22 -4.16 -21.75
N THR A 369 5.36 -3.13 -21.74
CA THR A 369 3.91 -3.30 -21.62
C THR A 369 3.33 -4.07 -22.80
N ILE A 370 3.71 -3.72 -24.03
CA ILE A 370 3.25 -4.38 -25.26
C ILE A 370 3.77 -5.83 -25.32
N SER A 371 5.04 -6.06 -24.98
CA SER A 371 5.60 -7.42 -24.89
C SER A 371 4.77 -8.28 -23.96
N HIS A 372 4.52 -7.82 -22.74
CA HIS A 372 3.73 -8.55 -21.75
C HIS A 372 2.26 -8.73 -22.20
N LEU A 373 1.66 -7.69 -22.80
CA LEU A 373 0.28 -7.75 -23.29
C LEU A 373 0.10 -8.77 -24.43
N TRP A 374 1.11 -8.94 -25.29
CA TRP A 374 1.12 -9.95 -26.36
C TRP A 374 1.42 -11.37 -25.87
N GLU A 375 1.97 -11.52 -24.66
CA GLU A 375 2.09 -12.81 -23.97
C GLU A 375 0.74 -13.23 -23.37
N GLU A 376 0.07 -12.32 -22.65
CA GLU A 376 -1.19 -12.60 -21.93
C GLU A 376 -2.43 -12.66 -22.85
N LYS A 377 -2.48 -11.80 -23.87
CA LYS A 377 -3.60 -11.65 -24.81
C LYS A 377 -5.00 -11.57 -24.16
N PRO A 378 -5.24 -10.62 -23.23
CA PRO A 378 -6.56 -10.42 -22.62
C PRO A 378 -7.64 -10.14 -23.68
N ALA A 379 -8.77 -10.85 -23.59
CA ALA A 379 -9.84 -10.80 -24.60
C ALA A 379 -10.54 -9.44 -24.72
N ASP A 380 -10.43 -8.58 -23.70
CA ASP A 380 -11.04 -7.26 -23.62
C ASP A 380 -10.15 -6.12 -24.16
N ALA A 381 -8.90 -6.40 -24.55
CA ALA A 381 -7.96 -5.39 -25.05
C ALA A 381 -8.24 -4.96 -26.50
N THR A 382 -9.19 -4.04 -26.66
CA THR A 382 -9.51 -3.36 -27.94
C THR A 382 -8.66 -2.11 -28.17
N ALA A 383 -8.01 -1.59 -27.13
CA ALA A 383 -6.95 -0.58 -27.15
C ALA A 383 -6.00 -0.80 -25.97
N ILE A 384 -4.81 -0.18 -26.01
CA ILE A 384 -3.86 -0.18 -24.90
C ILE A 384 -4.20 0.96 -23.94
N HIS A 385 -4.83 0.62 -22.82
CA HIS A 385 -5.06 1.50 -21.66
C HIS A 385 -3.91 1.51 -20.64
N LEU A 386 -3.98 2.44 -19.68
CA LEU A 386 -3.05 2.55 -18.55
C LEU A 386 -2.99 1.29 -17.69
N HIS A 387 -4.12 0.62 -17.47
CA HIS A 387 -4.18 -0.59 -16.65
C HIS A 387 -3.42 -1.80 -17.22
N HIS A 388 -3.01 -1.74 -18.49
CA HIS A 388 -2.14 -2.76 -19.07
C HIS A 388 -0.68 -2.60 -18.63
N ILE A 389 -0.28 -1.43 -18.10
CA ILE A 389 1.04 -1.24 -17.50
C ILE A 389 1.03 -1.99 -16.16
N ASP A 390 1.54 -3.22 -16.17
CA ASP A 390 1.48 -4.12 -15.01
C ASP A 390 2.70 -4.02 -14.09
N PRO A 391 2.62 -3.38 -12.91
CA PRO A 391 3.71 -3.37 -11.93
C PRO A 391 3.92 -4.73 -11.24
N GLY A 392 3.05 -5.72 -11.45
CA GLY A 392 3.24 -7.11 -11.03
C GLY A 392 4.28 -7.84 -11.88
N HIS A 393 4.45 -7.44 -13.14
CA HIS A 393 5.44 -7.98 -14.06
C HIS A 393 6.83 -7.38 -13.78
N GLU A 394 7.80 -8.21 -13.36
CA GLU A 394 9.12 -7.80 -12.87
C GLU A 394 9.86 -6.82 -13.81
N PRO A 395 9.93 -7.04 -15.14
CA PRO A 395 10.50 -6.08 -16.08
C PRO A 395 9.88 -4.67 -16.05
N ILE A 396 8.56 -4.54 -15.83
CA ILE A 396 7.86 -3.25 -15.73
C ILE A 396 8.06 -2.68 -14.33
N ARG A 397 7.93 -3.51 -13.29
CA ARG A 397 8.19 -3.13 -11.90
C ARG A 397 9.56 -2.48 -11.73
N ARG A 398 10.61 -3.09 -12.29
CA ARG A 398 11.98 -2.57 -12.22
C ARG A 398 12.14 -1.23 -12.93
N GLU A 399 11.42 -1.00 -14.03
CA GLU A 399 11.40 0.32 -14.68
C GLU A 399 10.83 1.36 -13.70
N ILE A 400 9.68 1.07 -13.08
CA ILE A 400 8.99 2.00 -12.16
C ILE A 400 9.80 2.22 -10.87
N VAL A 401 10.17 1.16 -10.17
CA VAL A 401 10.77 1.22 -8.83
C VAL A 401 12.22 1.66 -8.89
N THR A 402 13.03 1.09 -9.80
CA THR A 402 14.47 1.35 -9.87
C THR A 402 14.78 2.56 -10.74
N ARG A 403 14.28 2.60 -11.99
CA ARG A 403 14.66 3.69 -12.93
C ARG A 403 13.94 4.99 -12.62
N LEU A 404 12.64 4.94 -12.33
CA LEU A 404 11.88 6.15 -11.97
C LEU A 404 12.08 6.57 -10.51
N GLY A 405 12.84 5.78 -9.72
CA GLY A 405 13.12 6.07 -8.31
C GLY A 405 11.87 5.98 -7.42
N GLN A 406 10.92 5.11 -7.75
CA GLN A 406 9.63 4.99 -7.05
C GLN A 406 9.60 3.80 -6.08
N SER A 407 10.75 3.48 -5.46
CA SER A 407 10.88 2.35 -4.54
C SER A 407 9.98 2.44 -3.31
N ALA A 408 9.59 3.65 -2.91
CA ALA A 408 8.67 3.89 -1.80
C ALA A 408 7.29 3.25 -2.00
N TYR A 409 6.86 2.96 -3.24
CA TYR A 409 5.57 2.31 -3.51
C TYR A 409 5.66 0.80 -3.68
N GLN A 410 6.84 0.18 -3.53
CA GLN A 410 7.00 -1.27 -3.61
C GLN A 410 6.02 -2.04 -2.69
N PRO A 411 5.77 -1.61 -1.43
CA PRO A 411 4.79 -2.27 -0.56
C PRO A 411 3.36 -2.15 -1.10
N ALA A 412 2.96 -0.98 -1.60
CA ALA A 412 1.64 -0.76 -2.19
C ALA A 412 1.41 -1.63 -3.44
N ILE A 413 2.42 -1.73 -4.31
CA ILE A 413 2.39 -2.60 -5.50
C ILE A 413 2.12 -4.04 -5.07
N THR A 414 2.89 -4.54 -4.11
CA THR A 414 2.88 -5.96 -3.72
C THR A 414 1.61 -6.34 -2.94
N ASN A 415 1.13 -5.46 -2.06
CA ASN A 415 0.00 -5.78 -1.17
C ASN A 415 -1.37 -5.42 -1.74
N ASP A 416 -1.48 -4.33 -2.50
CA ASP A 416 -2.79 -3.82 -2.95
C ASP A 416 -3.01 -3.95 -4.47
N ILE A 417 -1.97 -3.71 -5.29
CA ILE A 417 -2.15 -3.56 -6.75
C ILE A 417 -1.97 -4.87 -7.52
N ALA A 418 -0.79 -5.48 -7.47
CA ALA A 418 -0.43 -6.63 -8.28
C ALA A 418 0.72 -7.40 -7.62
N ALA A 419 0.40 -8.50 -6.95
CA ALA A 419 1.39 -9.38 -6.37
C ALA A 419 1.98 -10.31 -7.45
N GLY A 420 3.25 -10.69 -7.26
CA GLY A 420 3.92 -11.67 -8.12
C GLY A 420 3.35 -13.08 -7.96
N PRO A 421 3.82 -14.05 -8.78
CA PRO A 421 3.18 -15.37 -8.90
C PRO A 421 3.28 -16.29 -7.66
N VAL A 422 4.09 -15.95 -6.65
CA VAL A 422 4.57 -16.93 -5.66
C VAL A 422 4.01 -16.65 -4.25
N GLU A 423 2.72 -16.99 -4.04
CA GLU A 423 2.07 -17.31 -2.75
C GLU A 423 1.01 -16.32 -2.18
N LYS A 424 1.10 -15.00 -2.36
CA LYS A 424 0.08 -14.05 -1.83
C LYS A 424 -0.57 -13.25 -2.96
N LYS A 425 -1.89 -13.18 -3.00
CA LYS A 425 -2.62 -12.28 -3.91
C LYS A 425 -2.62 -10.85 -3.36
N ALA A 426 -2.51 -9.86 -4.24
CA ALA A 426 -2.76 -8.47 -3.87
C ALA A 426 -4.27 -8.22 -3.69
N LEU A 427 -4.65 -7.18 -2.94
CA LEU A 427 -6.05 -6.82 -2.68
C LEU A 427 -6.89 -6.76 -3.97
N ALA A 428 -6.39 -6.11 -5.02
CA ALA A 428 -7.11 -6.01 -6.28
C ALA A 428 -7.41 -7.39 -6.89
N GLN A 429 -6.45 -8.32 -6.84
CA GLN A 429 -6.60 -9.69 -7.32
C GLN A 429 -7.56 -10.51 -6.42
N GLU A 430 -7.59 -10.24 -5.12
CA GLU A 430 -8.56 -10.83 -4.18
C GLU A 430 -9.99 -10.39 -4.49
N ILE A 431 -10.20 -9.09 -4.71
CA ILE A 431 -11.51 -8.52 -5.08
C ILE A 431 -12.01 -9.13 -6.39
N ASP A 432 -11.16 -9.20 -7.42
CA ASP A 432 -11.56 -9.78 -8.71
C ASP A 432 -11.87 -11.27 -8.60
N ALA A 433 -11.09 -12.03 -7.82
CA ALA A 433 -11.36 -13.45 -7.59
C ALA A 433 -12.70 -13.69 -6.86
N ALA A 434 -13.08 -12.79 -5.95
CA ALA A 434 -14.32 -12.89 -5.18
C ALA A 434 -15.56 -12.38 -5.94
N HIS A 435 -15.43 -11.31 -6.73
CA HIS A 435 -16.56 -10.56 -7.28
C HIS A 435 -16.65 -10.52 -8.80
N HIS A 436 -15.54 -10.73 -9.52
CA HIS A 436 -15.48 -10.57 -10.99
C HIS A 436 -14.98 -11.84 -11.70
N ARG A 437 -15.22 -13.02 -11.12
CA ARG A 437 -14.77 -14.30 -11.70
C ARG A 437 -15.39 -14.54 -13.07
N GLY A 438 -14.55 -14.69 -14.09
CA GLY A 438 -14.99 -14.89 -15.48
C GLY A 438 -15.32 -13.60 -16.24
N LEU A 439 -15.09 -12.44 -15.62
CA LEU A 439 -15.19 -11.11 -16.22
C LEU A 439 -13.77 -10.50 -16.34
N PRO A 440 -13.61 -9.34 -17.01
CA PRO A 440 -12.38 -8.56 -16.92
C PRO A 440 -11.97 -8.26 -15.48
N SER A 441 -10.66 -8.07 -15.24
CA SER A 441 -10.10 -7.84 -13.90
C SER A 441 -10.30 -6.39 -13.45
N TYR A 442 -11.56 -6.01 -13.16
CA TYR A 442 -11.96 -4.63 -12.87
C TYR A 442 -11.19 -4.00 -11.71
N ALA A 443 -10.97 -4.71 -10.61
CA ALA A 443 -10.26 -4.18 -9.46
C ALA A 443 -8.77 -4.00 -9.75
N VAL A 444 -8.14 -4.94 -10.47
CA VAL A 444 -6.77 -4.79 -10.96
C VAL A 444 -6.66 -3.59 -11.90
N TYR A 445 -7.63 -3.38 -12.79
CA TYR A 445 -7.62 -2.26 -13.71
C TYR A 445 -7.73 -0.92 -12.99
N VAL A 446 -8.64 -0.83 -12.02
CA VAL A 446 -8.78 0.35 -11.15
C VAL A 446 -7.47 0.62 -10.40
N ALA A 447 -6.91 -0.38 -9.74
CA ALA A 447 -5.70 -0.22 -8.93
C ALA A 447 -4.49 0.23 -9.77
N ARG A 448 -4.25 -0.41 -10.92
CA ARG A 448 -3.15 -0.05 -11.83
C ARG A 448 -3.32 1.36 -12.40
N THR A 449 -4.52 1.74 -12.81
CA THR A 449 -4.79 3.09 -13.31
C THR A 449 -4.52 4.15 -12.23
N ILE A 450 -5.07 3.99 -11.02
CA ILE A 450 -4.81 4.91 -9.89
C ILE A 450 -3.31 5.02 -9.61
N PHE A 451 -2.60 3.89 -9.66
CA PHE A 451 -1.16 3.84 -9.44
C PHE A 451 -0.39 4.66 -10.48
N MET A 452 -0.69 4.49 -11.77
CA MET A 452 -0.04 5.28 -12.83
C MET A 452 -0.28 6.78 -12.67
N HIS A 453 -1.46 7.20 -12.21
CA HIS A 453 -1.73 8.61 -11.90
C HIS A 453 -1.07 9.12 -10.61
N THR A 454 -0.59 8.22 -9.74
CA THR A 454 0.20 8.58 -8.56
C THR A 454 1.62 9.02 -8.93
N LEU A 455 2.13 8.57 -10.09
CA LEU A 455 3.50 8.80 -10.56
C LEU A 455 3.69 10.21 -11.15
N ALA A 456 3.76 11.22 -10.29
CA ALA A 456 4.10 12.60 -10.64
C ALA A 456 5.04 13.21 -9.61
N PHE A 457 5.88 14.17 -10.02
CA PHE A 457 6.76 14.90 -9.10
C PHE A 457 5.97 15.89 -8.24
N ASN A 458 5.13 16.71 -8.88
CA ASN A 458 4.33 17.72 -8.20
C ASN A 458 3.14 17.10 -7.47
N ASP A 459 3.00 17.37 -6.18
CA ASP A 459 1.91 16.83 -5.35
C ASP A 459 0.50 17.13 -5.92
N PRO A 460 0.20 18.33 -6.45
CA PRO A 460 -1.11 18.63 -7.06
C PRO A 460 -1.45 17.81 -8.32
N LEU A 461 -0.44 17.25 -8.99
CA LEU A 461 -0.65 16.41 -10.18
C LEU A 461 -0.92 14.94 -9.84
N LYS A 462 -0.69 14.53 -8.59
CA LYS A 462 -0.83 13.13 -8.15
C LYS A 462 -2.28 12.75 -7.94
N GLY A 463 -2.65 11.61 -8.51
CA GLY A 463 -3.94 10.97 -8.34
C GLY A 463 -4.92 11.26 -9.45
N ILE A 464 -6.13 10.73 -9.27
CA ILE A 464 -7.19 10.73 -10.28
C ILE A 464 -8.58 10.90 -9.66
N SER A 465 -9.50 11.57 -10.35
CA SER A 465 -10.90 11.69 -9.95
C SER A 465 -11.71 10.44 -10.34
N PRO A 466 -12.86 10.17 -9.70
CA PRO A 466 -13.74 9.07 -10.10
C PRO A 466 -14.20 9.13 -11.56
N GLU A 467 -14.48 10.33 -12.07
CA GLU A 467 -14.91 10.59 -13.45
C GLU A 467 -13.81 10.22 -14.45
N GLN A 468 -12.58 10.65 -14.18
CA GLN A 468 -11.43 10.36 -15.04
C GLN A 468 -11.04 8.88 -14.97
N LEU A 469 -11.14 8.25 -13.79
CA LEU A 469 -10.84 6.83 -13.61
C LEU A 469 -11.78 5.96 -14.47
N ARG A 470 -13.07 6.28 -14.46
CA ARG A 470 -14.06 5.62 -15.33
C ARG A 470 -13.70 5.80 -16.79
N TYR A 471 -13.34 7.01 -17.22
CA TYR A 471 -12.92 7.28 -18.60
C TYR A 471 -11.69 6.46 -19.01
N SER A 472 -10.68 6.38 -18.15
CA SER A 472 -9.42 5.68 -18.40
C SER A 472 -9.57 4.16 -18.54
N VAL A 473 -10.51 3.56 -17.78
CA VAL A 473 -10.72 2.10 -17.75
C VAL A 473 -11.78 1.64 -18.74
N LEU A 474 -12.78 2.48 -19.04
CA LEU A 474 -13.93 2.10 -19.87
C LEU A 474 -13.53 1.84 -21.33
N GLY A 475 -13.68 0.59 -21.75
CA GLY A 475 -13.63 0.16 -23.14
C GLY A 475 -14.82 -0.72 -23.57
N PRO A 476 -14.93 -1.07 -24.85
CA PRO A 476 -16.02 -1.86 -25.44
C PRO A 476 -16.35 -3.19 -24.76
N ALA A 477 -15.39 -3.80 -24.08
CA ALA A 477 -15.55 -5.09 -23.40
C ALA A 477 -15.73 -4.97 -21.87
N THR A 478 -15.89 -3.75 -21.36
CA THR A 478 -16.02 -3.45 -19.92
C THR A 478 -17.30 -2.67 -19.63
N ASP A 479 -17.86 -2.82 -18.42
CA ASP A 479 -19.06 -2.11 -17.97
C ASP A 479 -18.71 -1.09 -16.87
N ILE A 480 -19.23 0.13 -17.01
CA ILE A 480 -19.01 1.23 -16.07
C ILE A 480 -19.48 0.92 -14.64
N SER A 481 -20.52 0.10 -14.50
CA SER A 481 -21.10 -0.27 -13.21
C SER A 481 -20.13 -1.15 -12.41
N PHE A 482 -19.49 -2.12 -13.07
CA PHE A 482 -18.47 -2.97 -12.45
C PHE A 482 -17.19 -2.19 -12.15
N ILE A 483 -16.83 -1.19 -12.97
CA ILE A 483 -15.72 -0.26 -12.65
C ILE A 483 -16.02 0.47 -11.33
N GLU A 484 -17.23 1.01 -11.15
CA GLU A 484 -17.62 1.72 -9.94
C GLU A 484 -17.74 0.81 -8.71
N GLU A 485 -18.25 -0.42 -8.88
CA GLU A 485 -18.27 -1.41 -7.81
C GLU A 485 -16.86 -1.77 -7.35
N ALA A 486 -15.98 -2.11 -8.30
CA ALA A 486 -14.58 -2.43 -8.03
C ALA A 486 -13.86 -1.26 -7.35
N ARG A 487 -14.08 -0.02 -7.81
CA ARG A 487 -13.53 1.19 -7.19
C ARG A 487 -13.96 1.34 -5.74
N LYS A 488 -15.25 1.19 -5.44
CA LYS A 488 -15.77 1.32 -4.07
C LYS A 488 -15.19 0.26 -3.14
N LYS A 489 -15.12 -1.00 -3.58
CA LYS A 489 -14.51 -2.11 -2.82
C LYS A 489 -13.02 -1.86 -2.60
N PHE A 490 -12.30 -1.47 -3.65
CA PHE A 490 -10.87 -1.20 -3.56
C PHE A 490 -10.56 -0.05 -2.57
N ILE A 491 -11.29 1.07 -2.63
CA ILE A 491 -11.13 2.18 -1.67
C ILE A 491 -11.46 1.74 -0.25
N ALA A 492 -12.49 0.91 -0.06
CA ALA A 492 -12.93 0.48 1.25
C ALA A 492 -11.90 -0.39 1.98
N ASP A 493 -11.04 -1.10 1.24
CA ASP A 493 -10.14 -2.11 1.80
C ASP A 493 -8.65 -1.80 1.59
N SER A 494 -8.29 -0.86 0.70
CA SER A 494 -6.89 -0.51 0.41
C SER A 494 -6.22 0.16 1.60
N ALA A 495 -5.09 -0.40 2.01
CA ALA A 495 -4.27 0.18 3.07
C ALA A 495 -3.38 1.31 2.56
N TYR A 496 -3.10 1.38 1.26
CA TYR A 496 -2.17 2.36 0.72
C TYR A 496 -2.84 3.52 -0.01
N LEU A 497 -4.17 3.56 -0.08
CA LEU A 497 -4.87 4.67 -0.74
C LEU A 497 -5.04 5.88 0.20
N ASP A 498 -4.92 7.08 -0.36
CA ASP A 498 -5.26 8.34 0.32
C ASP A 498 -6.76 8.39 0.66
N ASP A 499 -7.09 8.32 1.94
CA ASP A 499 -8.47 8.23 2.46
C ASP A 499 -9.07 9.60 2.82
N ARG A 500 -8.35 10.70 2.52
CA ARG A 500 -8.81 12.05 2.84
C ARG A 500 -10.06 12.41 2.02
N PRO A 501 -11.14 12.90 2.67
CA PRO A 501 -12.36 13.28 1.96
C PRO A 501 -12.10 14.31 0.86
N GLY A 502 -12.48 13.98 -0.38
CA GLY A 502 -12.32 14.86 -1.54
C GLY A 502 -10.91 14.91 -2.14
N ALA A 503 -9.94 14.19 -1.58
CA ALA A 503 -8.63 14.05 -2.20
C ALA A 503 -8.72 13.21 -3.49
N PRO A 504 -7.93 13.52 -4.53
CA PRO A 504 -7.77 12.65 -5.68
C PRO A 504 -7.29 11.26 -5.23
N MET A 505 -7.81 10.19 -5.84
CA MET A 505 -7.39 8.83 -5.53
C MET A 505 -5.94 8.67 -5.94
N ARG A 506 -5.07 8.40 -4.97
CA ARG A 506 -3.63 8.19 -5.15
C ARG A 506 -3.09 7.24 -4.10
N PHE A 507 -2.03 6.53 -4.44
CA PHE A 507 -1.32 5.71 -3.46
C PHE A 507 -0.39 6.58 -2.61
N LEU A 508 -0.32 6.23 -1.33
CA LEU A 508 0.64 6.72 -0.36
C LEU A 508 1.80 5.72 -0.28
N ALA A 509 2.99 6.21 0.05
CA ALA A 509 4.16 5.36 0.26
C ALA A 509 4.02 4.50 1.53
N GLU A 510 3.41 5.06 2.56
CA GLU A 510 3.17 4.39 3.83
C GLU A 510 1.73 3.93 3.93
N ALA A 511 1.53 2.74 4.50
CA ALA A 511 0.20 2.19 4.68
C ALA A 511 -0.56 2.92 5.80
N ASN A 512 -1.88 2.97 5.68
CA ASN A 512 -2.79 3.33 6.75
C ASN A 512 -2.91 2.16 7.73
N LEU A 513 -2.23 2.29 8.88
CA LEU A 513 -2.22 1.25 9.91
C LEU A 513 -3.62 0.86 10.38
N ARG A 514 -4.58 1.80 10.42
CA ARG A 514 -5.96 1.48 10.82
C ARG A 514 -6.63 0.51 9.86
N GLN A 515 -6.38 0.70 8.56
CA GLN A 515 -6.94 -0.15 7.53
C GLN A 515 -6.29 -1.53 7.52
N ILE A 516 -4.97 -1.61 7.77
CA ILE A 516 -4.27 -2.88 7.96
C ILE A 516 -4.90 -3.66 9.13
N ILE A 517 -5.05 -3.03 10.30
CA ILE A 517 -5.64 -3.70 11.47
C ILE A 517 -7.06 -4.17 11.16
N ARG A 518 -7.89 -3.32 10.55
CA ARG A 518 -9.26 -3.68 10.18
C ARG A 518 -9.31 -4.85 9.20
N ARG A 519 -8.43 -4.91 8.20
CA ARG A 519 -8.35 -6.05 7.27
C ARG A 519 -8.00 -7.33 8.01
N GLU A 520 -7.01 -7.27 8.89
CA GLU A 520 -6.63 -8.43 9.70
C GLU A 520 -7.75 -8.89 10.64
N GLU A 521 -8.55 -7.98 11.20
CA GLU A 521 -9.76 -8.34 11.97
C GLU A 521 -10.75 -9.17 11.15
N HIS A 522 -10.90 -8.93 9.84
CA HIS A 522 -11.78 -9.72 8.97
C HIS A 522 -11.21 -11.11 8.63
N HIS A 523 -9.88 -11.28 8.73
CA HIS A 523 -9.21 -12.55 8.51
C HIS A 523 -9.13 -13.44 9.75
N VAL A 524 -9.48 -12.92 10.94
CA VAL A 524 -9.51 -13.71 12.17
C VAL A 524 -10.61 -14.78 12.07
N ASP A 525 -10.23 -16.05 12.29
CA ASP A 525 -11.17 -17.15 12.34
C ASP A 525 -12.16 -17.00 13.52
N ALA A 526 -13.44 -17.27 13.26
CA ALA A 526 -14.49 -17.11 14.27
C ALA A 526 -14.37 -18.14 15.42
N GLY A 527 -13.81 -19.32 15.15
CA GLY A 527 -13.50 -20.33 16.15
C GLY A 527 -12.35 -19.90 17.05
N ASP A 528 -11.27 -19.35 16.48
CA ASP A 528 -10.14 -18.79 17.26
C ASP A 528 -10.60 -17.63 18.16
N ALA A 529 -11.43 -16.72 17.63
CA ALA A 529 -12.02 -15.63 18.42
C ALA A 529 -12.89 -16.14 19.57
N ARG A 530 -13.68 -17.20 19.34
CA ARG A 530 -14.49 -17.82 20.40
C ARG A 530 -13.61 -18.48 21.46
N ALA A 531 -12.58 -19.22 21.06
CA ALA A 531 -11.67 -19.90 21.99
C ALA A 531 -10.93 -18.90 22.90
N GLU A 532 -10.38 -17.82 22.32
CA GLU A 532 -9.71 -16.75 23.09
C GLU A 532 -10.68 -16.08 24.08
N LEU A 533 -11.94 -15.83 23.67
CA LEU A 533 -12.95 -15.29 24.57
C LEU A 533 -13.27 -16.23 25.73
N ASP A 534 -13.55 -17.49 25.45
CA ASP A 534 -13.91 -18.49 26.45
C ASP A 534 -12.78 -18.68 27.47
N ASP A 535 -11.54 -18.76 27.01
CA ASP A 535 -10.36 -18.85 27.87
C ASP A 535 -10.19 -17.60 28.74
N ARG A 536 -10.38 -16.41 28.16
CA ARG A 536 -10.23 -15.16 28.91
C ARG A 536 -11.35 -14.97 29.94
N ILE A 537 -12.59 -15.34 29.62
CA ILE A 537 -13.72 -15.33 30.57
C ILE A 537 -13.44 -16.28 31.73
N ARG A 538 -12.97 -17.50 31.46
CA ARG A 538 -12.56 -18.47 32.50
C ARG A 538 -11.47 -17.92 33.41
N GLN A 539 -10.47 -17.25 32.84
CA GLN A 539 -9.40 -16.61 33.61
C GLN A 539 -9.93 -15.49 34.50
N ILE A 540 -10.78 -14.61 33.97
CA ILE A 540 -11.29 -13.41 34.67
C ILE A 540 -12.22 -13.77 35.83
N PHE A 541 -13.08 -14.76 35.64
CA PHE A 541 -14.03 -15.21 36.67
C PHE A 541 -13.50 -16.40 37.49
N GLY A 542 -12.28 -16.85 37.23
CA GLY A 542 -11.53 -17.72 38.12
C GLY A 542 -11.17 -17.01 39.43
N GLY A 543 -10.84 -17.78 40.47
CA GLY A 543 -10.36 -17.19 41.72
C GLY A 543 -10.45 -18.12 42.94
N LYS A 544 -10.23 -17.52 44.11
CA LYS A 544 -10.16 -18.23 45.39
C LYS A 544 -11.47 -18.22 46.17
N THR A 545 -12.38 -17.29 45.90
CA THR A 545 -13.58 -17.08 46.74
C THR A 545 -14.72 -18.02 46.38
N PHE A 546 -15.01 -18.17 45.09
CA PHE A 546 -15.98 -19.13 44.58
C PHE A 546 -15.28 -20.24 43.81
N GLU A 547 -15.89 -21.43 43.79
CA GLU A 547 -15.61 -22.48 42.82
C GLU A 547 -16.32 -22.13 41.51
N THR A 548 -15.56 -21.73 40.49
CA THR A 548 -16.13 -21.28 39.22
C THR A 548 -16.53 -22.47 38.35
N VAL A 549 -17.80 -22.50 37.91
CA VAL A 549 -18.33 -23.47 36.94
C VAL A 549 -18.62 -22.72 35.63
N PRO A 550 -17.69 -22.75 34.65
CA PRO A 550 -17.86 -22.02 33.40
C PRO A 550 -18.78 -22.78 32.43
N PHE A 551 -19.68 -22.03 31.81
CA PHE A 551 -20.47 -22.41 30.65
C PHE A 551 -21.26 -23.73 30.78
N PRO A 552 -22.00 -24.00 31.88
CA PRO A 552 -22.80 -25.21 31.97
C PRO A 552 -23.94 -25.20 30.94
N GLY A 553 -24.14 -26.33 30.26
CA GLY A 553 -25.27 -26.55 29.36
C GLY A 553 -26.57 -26.88 30.10
N GLY A 554 -26.49 -27.19 31.40
CA GLY A 554 -27.67 -27.46 32.21
C GLY A 554 -27.37 -27.96 33.62
N PRO A 555 -28.40 -28.46 34.34
CA PRO A 555 -28.27 -28.89 35.73
C PRO A 555 -27.26 -30.02 35.98
N PHE A 556 -26.94 -30.81 34.95
CA PHE A 556 -26.02 -31.95 35.01
C PHE A 556 -24.54 -31.53 35.10
N ASP A 557 -24.19 -30.33 34.62
CA ASP A 557 -22.84 -29.78 34.69
C ASP A 557 -22.54 -29.07 36.03
N VAL A 558 -23.55 -28.92 36.90
CA VAL A 558 -23.42 -28.23 38.18
C VAL A 558 -23.69 -29.22 39.33
N PRO A 559 -22.65 -29.81 39.94
CA PRO A 559 -22.80 -30.74 41.06
C PRO A 559 -23.62 -30.16 42.22
N ASP A 560 -24.48 -30.96 42.87
CA ASP A 560 -25.22 -30.58 44.09
C ASP A 560 -24.54 -31.17 45.33
N GLU A 561 -23.29 -30.77 45.53
CA GLU A 561 -22.43 -31.20 46.62
C GLU A 561 -21.59 -30.03 47.11
N VAL A 562 -20.99 -30.18 48.29
CA VAL A 562 -20.21 -29.12 48.95
C VAL A 562 -18.80 -28.99 48.36
N GLY A 563 -18.27 -30.04 47.72
CA GLY A 563 -16.96 -30.02 47.07
C GLY A 563 -15.83 -29.57 48.01
N ASP A 564 -15.09 -28.53 47.59
CA ASP A 564 -14.00 -27.91 48.36
C ASP A 564 -14.48 -26.91 49.44
N GLY A 565 -15.80 -26.82 49.65
CA GLY A 565 -16.43 -25.97 50.66
C GLY A 565 -16.84 -24.58 50.16
N ARG A 566 -16.32 -24.13 49.01
CA ARG A 566 -16.62 -22.80 48.44
C ARG A 566 -17.96 -22.80 47.71
N PRO A 567 -18.74 -21.71 47.77
CA PRO A 567 -19.92 -21.57 46.92
C PRO A 567 -19.55 -21.58 45.44
N LYS A 568 -20.48 -22.05 44.62
CA LYS A 568 -20.29 -22.17 43.17
C LYS A 568 -20.67 -20.87 42.48
N LEU A 569 -19.77 -20.34 41.64
CA LEU A 569 -20.04 -19.24 40.72
C LEU A 569 -20.26 -19.80 39.32
N ILE A 570 -21.49 -19.76 38.86
CA ILE A 570 -21.88 -20.24 37.54
C ILE A 570 -21.73 -19.09 36.55
N VAL A 571 -20.83 -19.23 35.58
CA VAL A 571 -20.61 -18.24 34.52
C VAL A 571 -21.32 -18.72 33.27
N LEU A 572 -22.42 -18.06 32.88
CA LEU A 572 -23.21 -18.49 31.72
C LEU A 572 -22.52 -18.10 30.42
N ALA A 573 -22.65 -18.93 29.38
CA ALA A 573 -22.07 -18.60 28.08
C ALA A 573 -22.76 -17.37 27.45
N TYR A 574 -21.98 -16.42 26.95
CA TYR A 574 -22.47 -15.16 26.36
C TYR A 574 -23.27 -15.37 25.06
N ASP A 575 -23.13 -16.54 24.41
CA ASP A 575 -23.90 -16.96 23.25
C ASP A 575 -25.09 -17.86 23.60
N GLY A 576 -25.21 -18.28 24.87
CA GLY A 576 -26.33 -19.08 25.38
C GLY A 576 -27.41 -18.26 26.08
N VAL A 577 -27.01 -17.44 27.07
CA VAL A 577 -27.95 -16.62 27.87
C VAL A 577 -27.40 -15.22 28.04
N THR A 578 -28.18 -14.22 27.65
CA THR A 578 -27.90 -12.79 27.87
C THR A 578 -29.06 -12.12 28.59
N ILE A 579 -28.78 -10.96 29.20
CA ILE A 579 -29.76 -10.11 29.87
C ILE A 579 -29.83 -8.78 29.14
N GLY A 580 -31.05 -8.37 28.76
CA GLY A 580 -31.32 -7.06 28.18
C GLY A 580 -31.58 -5.97 29.23
N ASN A 581 -32.11 -4.83 28.80
CA ASN A 581 -32.32 -3.66 29.67
C ASN A 581 -33.35 -3.87 30.80
N LEU A 582 -34.32 -4.77 30.59
CA LEU A 582 -35.39 -5.06 31.55
C LEU A 582 -35.28 -6.53 31.99
N VAL A 583 -35.38 -6.76 33.31
CA VAL A 583 -35.26 -8.09 33.90
C VAL A 583 -36.55 -8.41 34.65
N ASP A 584 -37.53 -8.92 33.92
CA ASP A 584 -38.85 -9.23 34.48
C ASP A 584 -38.93 -10.64 35.07
N ASN A 585 -38.13 -11.58 34.56
CA ASN A 585 -38.10 -12.98 35.00
C ASN A 585 -36.67 -13.54 35.00
N VAL A 586 -36.45 -14.61 35.76
CA VAL A 586 -35.21 -15.39 35.70
C VAL A 586 -35.16 -16.17 34.37
N PRO A 587 -34.05 -16.16 33.62
CA PRO A 587 -33.89 -16.99 32.43
C PRO A 587 -34.08 -18.49 32.70
N GLU A 588 -34.74 -19.20 31.79
CA GLU A 588 -35.12 -20.61 31.95
C GLU A 588 -33.94 -21.53 32.31
N LEU A 589 -32.78 -21.34 31.67
CA LEU A 589 -31.60 -22.14 31.96
C LEU A 589 -31.11 -21.94 33.40
N ILE A 590 -31.12 -20.69 33.89
CA ILE A 590 -30.74 -20.35 35.27
C ILE A 590 -31.73 -20.97 36.25
N GLU A 591 -33.03 -20.86 35.95
CA GLU A 591 -34.09 -21.45 36.75
C GLU A 591 -33.93 -22.98 36.87
N ARG A 592 -33.68 -23.66 35.74
CA ARG A 592 -33.45 -25.11 35.70
C ARG A 592 -32.22 -25.51 36.51
N ILE A 593 -31.09 -24.83 36.31
CA ILE A 593 -29.84 -25.12 37.05
C ILE A 593 -30.05 -24.92 38.56
N TYR A 594 -30.76 -23.84 38.95
CA TYR A 594 -31.03 -23.52 40.34
C TYR A 594 -31.98 -24.54 41.01
N ALA A 595 -33.05 -24.95 40.32
CA ALA A 595 -34.08 -25.80 40.90
C ALA A 595 -33.75 -27.30 40.86
N ARG A 596 -32.97 -27.75 39.86
CA ARG A 596 -32.78 -29.17 39.52
C ARG A 596 -31.32 -29.62 39.58
N LYS A 597 -31.11 -30.94 39.59
CA LYS A 597 -29.79 -31.60 39.53
C LYS A 597 -29.82 -32.93 38.77
N GLY A 598 -28.63 -33.43 38.43
CA GLY A 598 -28.43 -34.75 37.86
C GLY A 598 -28.72 -34.83 36.36
N THR A 599 -28.34 -35.96 35.74
CA THR A 599 -28.36 -36.18 34.29
C THR A 599 -29.76 -36.09 33.67
N GLU A 600 -30.79 -36.53 34.40
CA GLU A 600 -32.19 -36.46 33.96
C GLU A 600 -32.87 -35.12 34.30
N GLY A 601 -32.23 -34.25 35.11
CA GLY A 601 -32.80 -32.97 35.53
C GLY A 601 -34.10 -33.05 36.34
N SER A 602 -34.49 -34.24 36.80
CA SER A 602 -35.76 -34.50 37.49
C SER A 602 -35.66 -34.25 39.00
N ALA A 603 -34.51 -34.54 39.61
CA ALA A 603 -34.28 -34.37 41.05
C ALA A 603 -34.16 -32.90 41.46
N LEU A 604 -34.74 -32.54 42.61
CA LEU A 604 -34.64 -31.20 43.17
C LEU A 604 -33.25 -30.96 43.77
N ARG A 605 -32.70 -29.77 43.52
CA ARG A 605 -31.44 -29.32 44.10
C ARG A 605 -31.62 -28.96 45.58
N ALA A 606 -30.71 -29.45 46.43
CA ALA A 606 -30.72 -29.17 47.86
C ALA A 606 -29.92 -27.91 48.20
N LEU A 607 -28.70 -27.74 47.66
CA LEU A 607 -27.79 -26.65 48.01
C LEU A 607 -28.07 -25.39 47.18
N ARG A 608 -29.30 -24.86 47.28
CA ARG A 608 -29.75 -23.70 46.49
C ARG A 608 -29.07 -22.40 46.91
N ASN A 609 -28.84 -22.19 48.21
CA ASN A 609 -28.09 -21.06 48.74
C ASN A 609 -26.56 -21.20 48.58
N HIS A 610 -26.12 -22.05 47.65
CA HIS A 610 -24.71 -22.31 47.35
C HIS A 610 -24.34 -21.91 45.92
N LEU A 611 -25.31 -21.41 45.13
CA LEU A 611 -25.14 -21.04 43.73
C LEU A 611 -25.26 -19.53 43.55
N VAL A 612 -24.33 -18.93 42.81
CA VAL A 612 -24.40 -17.55 42.31
C VAL A 612 -24.19 -17.60 40.81
N PHE A 613 -25.00 -16.89 40.03
CA PHE A 613 -24.89 -16.86 38.57
C PHE A 613 -24.39 -15.50 38.11
N VAL A 614 -23.50 -15.47 37.12
CA VAL A 614 -23.10 -14.27 36.40
C VAL A 614 -23.40 -14.43 34.91
N VAL A 615 -24.00 -13.39 34.32
CA VAL A 615 -24.58 -13.40 32.98
C VAL A 615 -24.14 -12.17 32.21
N ALA A 616 -23.93 -12.36 30.91
CA ALA A 616 -23.58 -11.31 29.97
C ALA A 616 -24.77 -10.36 29.71
N ASP A 617 -24.47 -9.07 29.62
CA ASP A 617 -25.32 -8.00 29.13
C ASP A 617 -25.37 -8.05 27.59
N ASP A 618 -26.58 -8.11 27.04
CA ASP A 618 -26.82 -8.28 25.61
C ASP A 618 -26.27 -7.10 24.78
N ALA A 619 -26.40 -5.87 25.31
CA ALA A 619 -25.97 -4.66 24.61
C ALA A 619 -24.43 -4.54 24.52
N ARG A 620 -23.69 -5.18 25.42
CA ARG A 620 -22.21 -5.12 25.47
C ARG A 620 -21.51 -6.30 24.80
N LYS A 621 -22.26 -7.31 24.37
CA LYS A 621 -21.72 -8.53 23.75
C LYS A 621 -20.89 -8.24 22.49
N GLU A 622 -21.40 -7.38 21.60
CA GLU A 622 -20.69 -7.06 20.35
C GLU A 622 -19.41 -6.25 20.58
N GLU A 623 -19.37 -5.40 21.61
CA GLU A 623 -18.15 -4.69 22.00
C GLU A 623 -17.06 -5.66 22.49
N MET A 624 -17.43 -6.61 23.35
CA MET A 624 -16.53 -7.67 23.83
C MET A 624 -15.98 -8.50 22.67
N ARG A 625 -16.84 -8.89 21.71
CA ARG A 625 -16.41 -9.61 20.50
C ARG A 625 -15.43 -8.77 19.69
N ARG A 626 -15.80 -7.53 19.33
CA ARG A 626 -14.93 -6.63 18.56
C ARG A 626 -13.55 -6.45 19.20
N LYS A 627 -13.46 -6.29 20.52
CA LYS A 627 -12.16 -6.18 21.23
C LYS A 627 -11.31 -7.46 21.13
N THR A 628 -11.95 -8.61 21.01
CA THR A 628 -11.26 -9.90 20.80
C THR A 628 -10.68 -9.99 19.40
N TYR A 629 -11.50 -9.70 18.37
CA TYR A 629 -11.05 -9.64 16.98
C TYR A 629 -9.87 -8.67 16.83
N HIS A 630 -9.99 -7.48 17.42
CA HIS A 630 -8.92 -6.47 17.43
C HIS A 630 -7.61 -7.00 18.04
N ARG A 631 -7.69 -7.67 19.19
CA ARG A 631 -6.52 -8.25 19.86
C ARG A 631 -5.87 -9.35 19.03
N LEU A 632 -6.66 -10.24 18.44
CA LEU A 632 -6.14 -11.33 17.61
C LEU A 632 -5.47 -10.79 16.34
N ALA A 633 -6.08 -9.80 15.68
CA ALA A 633 -5.48 -9.10 14.55
C ALA A 633 -4.14 -8.45 14.91
N LEU A 634 -4.06 -7.77 16.06
CA LEU A 634 -2.81 -7.17 16.54
C LEU A 634 -1.74 -8.22 16.87
N ARG A 635 -2.12 -9.38 17.43
CA ARG A 635 -1.19 -10.49 17.68
C ARG A 635 -0.64 -11.08 16.39
N GLU A 636 -1.47 -11.17 15.34
CA GLU A 636 -1.04 -11.60 14.01
C GLU A 636 -0.05 -10.61 13.39
N LEU A 637 -0.37 -9.32 13.42
CA LEU A 637 0.50 -8.26 12.90
C LEU A 637 1.82 -8.12 13.65
N LYS A 638 1.86 -8.51 14.94
CA LYS A 638 3.08 -8.50 15.75
C LYS A 638 4.05 -9.62 15.38
N LYS A 639 3.64 -10.64 14.62
CA LYS A 639 4.55 -11.72 14.16
C LYS A 639 5.67 -11.12 13.30
N PRO A 640 6.93 -11.59 13.42
CA PRO A 640 8.07 -10.99 12.72
C PRO A 640 7.89 -10.86 11.20
N GLU A 641 7.30 -11.90 10.59
CA GLU A 641 7.03 -11.97 9.14
C GLU A 641 6.05 -10.90 8.66
N ARG A 642 5.10 -10.46 9.51
CA ARG A 642 4.10 -9.44 9.19
C ARG A 642 4.57 -8.05 9.61
N LEU A 643 5.30 -7.98 10.72
CA LEU A 643 5.76 -6.74 11.31
C LEU A 643 6.82 -6.04 10.46
N ILE A 644 7.65 -6.82 9.73
CA ILE A 644 8.69 -6.27 8.85
C ILE A 644 8.12 -5.49 7.65
N ASP A 645 6.87 -5.76 7.26
CA ASP A 645 6.19 -5.06 6.17
C ASP A 645 5.70 -3.65 6.58
N LEU A 646 5.75 -3.31 7.87
CA LEU A 646 5.32 -2.03 8.42
C LEU A 646 6.49 -1.07 8.66
N ALA A 647 6.23 0.24 8.55
CA ALA A 647 7.22 1.26 8.90
C ALA A 647 7.58 1.21 10.40
N GLU A 648 8.81 1.56 10.78
CA GLU A 648 9.30 1.42 12.17
C GLU A 648 8.38 2.07 13.22
N HIS A 649 7.84 3.26 12.92
CA HIS A 649 6.91 3.95 13.81
C HIS A 649 5.57 3.20 13.96
N GLN A 650 5.12 2.50 12.91
CA GLN A 650 3.92 1.66 12.93
C GLN A 650 4.17 0.36 13.68
N GLN A 651 5.37 -0.22 13.56
CA GLN A 651 5.77 -1.39 14.34
C GLN A 651 5.71 -1.09 15.84
N ALA A 652 6.19 0.09 16.26
CA ALA A 652 6.08 0.54 17.64
C ALA A 652 4.61 0.69 18.08
N GLN A 653 3.76 1.30 17.25
CA GLN A 653 2.32 1.45 17.52
C GLN A 653 1.61 0.10 17.65
N VAL A 654 1.85 -0.87 16.76
CA VAL A 654 1.25 -2.22 16.86
C VAL A 654 1.64 -2.90 18.17
N ARG A 655 2.91 -2.82 18.59
CA ARG A 655 3.37 -3.40 19.86
C ARG A 655 2.68 -2.75 21.06
N GLU A 656 2.52 -1.43 21.06
CA GLU A 656 1.83 -0.69 22.11
C GLU A 656 0.33 -1.05 22.15
N MET A 657 -0.35 -1.02 21.00
CA MET A 657 -1.76 -1.37 20.88
C MET A 657 -2.03 -2.81 21.29
N GLU A 658 -1.16 -3.76 20.91
CA GLU A 658 -1.29 -5.17 21.32
C GLU A 658 -1.19 -5.31 22.83
N SER A 659 -0.19 -4.67 23.46
CA SER A 659 -0.04 -4.68 24.93
C SER A 659 -1.26 -4.06 25.63
N ARG A 660 -1.83 -2.98 25.08
CA ARG A 660 -3.01 -2.32 25.66
C ARG A 660 -4.29 -3.14 25.46
N SER A 661 -4.41 -3.84 24.32
CA SER A 661 -5.59 -4.63 23.95
C SER A 661 -5.93 -5.71 24.98
N GLU A 662 -4.94 -6.22 25.72
CA GLU A 662 -5.16 -7.21 26.77
C GLU A 662 -6.04 -6.67 27.90
N GLN A 663 -5.71 -5.47 28.38
CA GLN A 663 -6.44 -4.81 29.45
C GLN A 663 -7.80 -4.34 28.95
N GLU A 664 -7.88 -3.80 27.74
CA GLU A 664 -9.14 -3.38 27.12
C GLU A 664 -10.13 -4.55 26.96
N LEU A 665 -9.64 -5.72 26.51
CA LEU A 665 -10.47 -6.92 26.40
C LEU A 665 -10.95 -7.38 27.78
N ALA A 666 -10.09 -7.37 28.80
CA ALA A 666 -10.48 -7.73 30.16
C ALA A 666 -11.57 -6.81 30.71
N ILE A 667 -11.45 -5.49 30.49
CA ILE A 667 -12.47 -4.51 30.88
C ILE A 667 -13.78 -4.77 30.13
N ALA A 668 -13.73 -5.00 28.82
CA ALA A 668 -14.92 -5.27 28.01
C ALA A 668 -15.64 -6.55 28.46
N ILE A 669 -14.91 -7.62 28.78
CA ILE A 669 -15.48 -8.85 29.33
C ILE A 669 -16.16 -8.59 30.67
N GLN A 670 -15.49 -7.92 31.61
CA GLN A 670 -16.07 -7.64 32.92
C GLN A 670 -17.31 -6.75 32.83
N GLN A 671 -17.27 -5.73 31.96
CA GLN A 671 -18.40 -4.85 31.70
C GLN A 671 -19.57 -5.59 31.05
N CYS A 672 -19.32 -6.58 30.20
CA CYS A 672 -20.34 -7.43 29.62
C CYS A 672 -20.92 -8.38 30.69
N TYR A 673 -20.09 -9.09 31.45
CA TYR A 673 -20.52 -10.01 32.51
C TYR A 673 -20.84 -9.28 33.82
N ARG A 674 -21.93 -8.53 33.81
CA ARG A 674 -22.32 -7.64 34.90
C ARG A 674 -23.59 -8.02 35.64
N HIS A 675 -24.42 -8.91 35.10
CA HIS A 675 -25.66 -9.29 35.74
C HIS A 675 -25.43 -10.47 36.68
N ILE A 676 -25.84 -10.33 37.93
CA ILE A 676 -25.74 -11.39 38.92
C ILE A 676 -27.13 -11.84 39.36
N PHE A 677 -27.34 -13.16 39.36
CA PHE A 677 -28.49 -13.77 40.03
C PHE A 677 -28.00 -14.50 41.27
N TYR A 678 -28.66 -14.24 42.40
CA TYR A 678 -28.27 -14.79 43.68
C TYR A 678 -29.49 -15.25 44.48
N PRO A 679 -29.35 -16.25 45.36
CA PRO A 679 -30.48 -16.83 46.09
C PRO A 679 -31.08 -15.79 47.04
N SER A 680 -32.38 -15.55 46.96
CA SER A 680 -33.08 -14.59 47.80
C SER A 680 -34.58 -14.88 47.81
N ARG A 681 -35.24 -14.58 48.92
CA ARG A 681 -36.72 -14.63 48.99
C ARG A 681 -37.37 -13.45 48.28
N ASN A 682 -36.61 -12.40 47.96
CA ASN A 682 -37.06 -11.27 47.15
C ASN A 682 -36.87 -11.63 45.67
N ARG A 683 -37.87 -12.29 45.09
CA ARG A 683 -37.77 -12.86 43.74
C ARG A 683 -37.73 -11.79 42.66
N VAL A 684 -37.08 -12.10 41.55
CA VAL A 684 -37.16 -11.31 40.31
C VAL A 684 -38.58 -11.42 39.74
N GLY A 685 -39.30 -10.30 39.70
CA GLY A 685 -40.66 -10.22 39.16
C GLY A 685 -41.59 -11.28 39.75
N MET A 686 -42.21 -12.08 38.88
CA MET A 686 -43.15 -13.14 39.25
C MET A 686 -42.53 -14.55 39.18
N SER A 687 -41.19 -14.66 39.21
CA SER A 687 -40.51 -15.95 39.06
C SER A 687 -40.87 -16.94 40.17
N ASP A 688 -40.94 -18.24 39.83
CA ASP A 688 -41.25 -19.31 40.77
C ASP A 688 -40.05 -19.76 41.63
N VAL A 689 -38.86 -19.24 41.33
CA VAL A 689 -37.62 -19.53 42.04
C VAL A 689 -37.17 -18.40 42.96
N ASP A 690 -36.57 -18.76 44.09
CA ASP A 690 -36.02 -17.84 45.08
C ASP A 690 -34.66 -17.27 44.62
N LEU A 691 -34.67 -16.47 43.55
CA LEU A 691 -33.52 -15.74 43.02
C LEU A 691 -33.85 -14.25 42.92
N ALA A 692 -32.91 -13.40 43.36
CA ALA A 692 -32.90 -11.97 43.10
C ALA A 692 -31.88 -11.65 41.99
N HIS A 693 -32.01 -10.46 41.41
CA HIS A 693 -31.11 -9.93 40.39
C HIS A 693 -30.45 -8.64 40.88
N SER A 694 -29.21 -8.41 40.44
CA SER A 694 -28.55 -7.13 40.54
C SER A 694 -27.63 -6.95 39.33
N ALA A 695 -27.42 -5.71 38.90
CA ALA A 695 -26.44 -5.36 37.89
C ALA A 695 -25.25 -4.66 38.56
N ILE A 696 -24.04 -5.10 38.24
CA ILE A 696 -22.80 -4.49 38.72
C ILE A 696 -22.48 -3.28 37.84
N ASP A 697 -22.24 -2.13 38.45
CA ASP A 697 -21.70 -0.96 37.77
C ASP A 697 -20.18 -0.98 37.84
N ILE A 698 -19.53 -1.25 36.70
CA ILE A 698 -18.08 -1.25 36.59
C ILE A 698 -17.65 0.07 35.97
N HIS A 699 -17.11 0.96 36.80
CA HIS A 699 -16.45 2.18 36.32
C HIS A 699 -15.16 1.82 35.57
N SER A 700 -14.87 2.56 34.50
CA SER A 700 -13.74 2.33 33.58
C SER A 700 -12.35 2.45 34.24
N THR A 701 -12.28 2.94 35.48
CA THR A 701 -11.05 3.14 36.27
C THR A 701 -10.80 2.03 37.30
N SER A 702 -11.30 0.80 37.06
CA SER A 702 -11.09 -0.33 37.98
C SER A 702 -9.59 -0.60 38.19
N GLU A 703 -9.10 -0.50 39.43
CA GLU A 703 -7.68 -0.63 39.79
C GLU A 703 -7.05 -2.00 39.45
N LYS A 704 -7.88 -3.00 39.09
CA LYS A 704 -7.45 -4.37 38.74
C LYS A 704 -8.28 -4.97 37.59
N PRO A 705 -8.02 -4.58 36.33
CA PRO A 705 -8.59 -5.24 35.16
C PRO A 705 -8.35 -6.76 35.23
N GLY A 706 -9.40 -7.55 35.00
CA GLY A 706 -9.32 -9.01 34.99
C GLY A 706 -9.62 -9.72 36.32
N ALA A 707 -9.97 -8.99 37.39
CA ALA A 707 -10.44 -9.59 38.65
C ALA A 707 -11.99 -9.67 38.72
N GLY A 708 -12.63 -10.45 37.84
CA GLY A 708 -14.09 -10.54 37.72
C GLY A 708 -14.79 -10.99 39.00
N GLN A 709 -14.24 -12.01 39.66
CA GLN A 709 -14.80 -12.55 40.90
C GLN A 709 -14.82 -11.52 42.05
N GLN A 710 -13.85 -10.61 42.12
CA GLN A 710 -13.80 -9.59 43.18
C GLN A 710 -14.97 -8.60 43.10
N GLN A 711 -15.43 -8.26 41.90
CA GLN A 711 -16.57 -7.35 41.72
C GLN A 711 -17.87 -8.01 42.16
N ILE A 712 -18.04 -9.30 41.88
CA ILE A 712 -19.18 -10.09 42.36
C ILE A 712 -19.17 -10.16 43.89
N VAL A 713 -18.01 -10.42 44.49
CA VAL A 713 -17.86 -10.43 45.97
C VAL A 713 -18.26 -9.09 46.58
N ARG A 714 -17.79 -7.97 46.01
CA ARG A 714 -18.15 -6.62 46.48
C ARG A 714 -19.66 -6.40 46.39
N ALA A 715 -20.25 -6.61 45.22
CA ALA A 715 -21.68 -6.42 45.00
C ALA A 715 -22.55 -7.26 45.97
N LEU A 716 -22.19 -8.54 46.18
CA LEU A 716 -22.95 -9.40 47.11
C LEU A 716 -22.72 -9.05 48.59
N ARG A 717 -21.55 -8.50 48.96
CA ARG A 717 -21.33 -7.96 50.32
C ARG A 717 -22.16 -6.71 50.56
N ASP A 718 -22.22 -5.79 49.59
CA ASP A 718 -23.03 -4.57 49.67
C ASP A 718 -24.53 -4.89 49.78
N LEU A 719 -24.98 -5.96 49.11
CA LEU A 719 -26.34 -6.52 49.23
C LEU A 719 -26.57 -7.30 50.53
N ASN A 720 -25.60 -7.34 51.45
CA ASN A 720 -25.60 -8.15 52.66
C ASN A 720 -25.85 -9.65 52.45
N LYS A 721 -25.62 -10.15 51.22
CA LYS A 721 -25.90 -11.54 50.84
C LYS A 721 -24.68 -12.45 50.99
N LEU A 722 -23.47 -11.92 51.00
CA LEU A 722 -22.23 -12.67 51.18
C LEU A 722 -21.55 -12.28 52.50
N ARG A 723 -20.90 -13.25 53.14
CA ARG A 723 -20.02 -13.05 54.29
C ARG A 723 -18.65 -13.67 54.01
N VAL A 724 -17.60 -12.88 54.11
CA VAL A 724 -16.21 -13.35 54.04
C VAL A 724 -15.61 -13.47 55.43
N SER A 725 -14.47 -14.16 55.57
CA SER A 725 -13.85 -14.42 56.88
C SER A 725 -13.51 -13.18 57.70
N GLU A 726 -13.42 -12.00 57.10
CA GLU A 726 -13.17 -10.72 57.78
C GLU A 726 -14.45 -10.04 58.31
N ASP A 727 -15.62 -10.45 57.84
CA ASP A 727 -16.91 -9.85 58.23
C ASP A 727 -17.32 -10.25 59.66
N GLU A 728 -18.26 -9.51 60.25
CA GLU A 728 -18.92 -9.93 61.49
C GLU A 728 -19.93 -11.06 61.21
N PRO A 729 -19.98 -12.11 62.07
CA PRO A 729 -21.00 -13.15 61.95
C PRO A 729 -22.41 -12.58 62.14
N ASP A 730 -23.40 -13.22 61.51
CA ASP A 730 -24.80 -12.84 61.69
C ASP A 730 -25.27 -13.04 63.14
N SER A 731 -26.27 -12.26 63.55
CA SER A 731 -26.83 -12.32 64.90
C SER A 731 -27.28 -13.75 65.27
N PRO A 732 -26.81 -14.31 66.40
CA PRO A 732 -27.21 -15.65 66.84
C PRO A 732 -28.73 -15.80 67.01
N VAL A 733 -29.43 -14.75 67.44
CA VAL A 733 -30.89 -14.76 67.56
C VAL A 733 -31.53 -14.88 66.18
N TYR A 734 -31.04 -14.12 65.20
CA TYR A 734 -31.53 -14.20 63.82
C TYR A 734 -31.30 -15.59 63.22
N VAL A 735 -30.10 -16.16 63.38
CA VAL A 735 -29.77 -17.51 62.88
C VAL A 735 -30.65 -18.57 63.53
N ARG A 736 -30.88 -18.48 64.85
CA ARG A 736 -31.77 -19.38 65.60
C ARG A 736 -33.18 -19.38 65.00
N ASP A 737 -33.76 -18.19 64.84
CA ASP A 737 -35.16 -18.03 64.45
C ASP A 737 -35.42 -18.40 62.97
N ARG A 738 -34.38 -18.26 62.13
CA ARG A 738 -34.43 -18.58 60.69
C ARG A 738 -34.05 -20.01 60.34
N THR A 739 -33.48 -20.78 61.27
CA THR A 739 -33.07 -22.18 61.05
C THR A 739 -33.93 -23.15 61.88
N PRO A 740 -33.82 -24.48 61.68
CA PRO A 740 -34.47 -25.45 62.54
C PRO A 740 -34.01 -25.40 64.01
N LEU A 741 -32.92 -24.68 64.33
CA LEU A 741 -32.44 -24.48 65.70
C LEU A 741 -33.51 -23.85 66.61
N LYS A 742 -34.48 -23.08 66.09
CA LYS A 742 -35.64 -22.61 66.86
C LYS A 742 -36.42 -23.71 67.58
N LYS A 743 -36.30 -24.98 67.14
CA LYS A 743 -36.91 -26.15 67.78
C LYS A 743 -36.13 -26.63 69.02
N GLY A 744 -34.97 -26.05 69.30
CA GLY A 744 -34.22 -26.25 70.54
C GLY A 744 -32.82 -26.84 70.36
N GLN A 745 -32.60 -27.70 69.36
CA GLN A 745 -31.27 -28.28 69.09
C GLN A 745 -31.09 -28.63 67.62
N ILE A 746 -29.84 -28.67 67.16
CA ILE A 746 -29.47 -29.11 65.81
C ILE A 746 -27.99 -29.57 65.77
N PRO A 747 -27.65 -30.61 64.98
CA PRO A 747 -26.25 -30.89 64.67
C PRO A 747 -25.56 -29.69 64.01
N VAL A 748 -24.30 -29.42 64.37
CA VAL A 748 -23.54 -28.26 63.88
C VAL A 748 -23.35 -28.34 62.37
N ARG A 749 -23.11 -29.55 61.83
CA ARG A 749 -23.09 -29.80 60.39
C ARG A 749 -24.41 -29.45 59.71
N ALA A 750 -25.53 -29.92 60.27
CA ALA A 750 -26.85 -29.60 59.72
C ALA A 750 -27.13 -28.09 59.77
N LEU A 751 -26.74 -27.38 60.84
CA LEU A 751 -26.86 -25.92 60.92
C LEU A 751 -26.01 -25.21 59.86
N ARG A 752 -24.78 -25.67 59.62
CA ARG A 752 -23.92 -25.14 58.57
C ARG A 752 -24.51 -25.37 57.17
N ASP A 753 -25.17 -26.51 56.97
CA ASP A 753 -25.82 -26.85 55.72
C ASP A 753 -27.08 -26.02 55.46
N GLU A 754 -27.78 -25.53 56.48
CA GLU A 754 -28.89 -24.59 56.30
C GLU A 754 -28.43 -23.31 55.58
N PHE A 755 -27.23 -22.79 55.90
CA PHE A 755 -26.64 -21.67 55.16
C PHE A 755 -26.33 -21.99 53.69
N ARG A 756 -26.27 -23.27 53.29
CA ARG A 756 -26.12 -23.69 51.89
C ARG A 756 -27.47 -24.00 51.23
N ARG A 757 -28.54 -24.18 52.01
CA ARG A 757 -29.86 -24.61 51.53
C ARG A 757 -30.87 -23.47 51.46
N ASP A 758 -31.03 -22.67 52.53
CA ASP A 758 -32.09 -21.65 52.62
C ASP A 758 -31.68 -20.32 51.96
N PRO A 759 -32.36 -19.89 50.89
CA PRO A 759 -32.09 -18.61 50.21
C PRO A 759 -32.28 -17.37 51.09
N ALA A 760 -32.92 -17.50 52.26
CA ALA A 760 -33.08 -16.40 53.20
C ALA A 760 -31.80 -16.06 53.99
N LEU A 761 -30.86 -17.01 54.11
CA LEU A 761 -29.61 -16.83 54.85
C LEU A 761 -28.50 -16.27 53.95
N PRO A 762 -27.49 -15.57 54.48
CA PRO A 762 -26.34 -15.15 53.67
C PRO A 762 -25.48 -16.36 53.26
N ILE A 763 -24.76 -16.21 52.15
CA ILE A 763 -23.76 -17.16 51.67
C ILE A 763 -22.49 -16.94 52.48
N LEU A 764 -22.00 -17.99 53.13
CA LEU A 764 -20.77 -17.94 53.92
C LEU A 764 -19.57 -18.45 53.09
N ILE A 765 -18.55 -17.62 52.92
CA ILE A 765 -17.26 -18.03 52.35
C ILE A 765 -16.46 -18.74 53.44
N GLY A 766 -16.37 -20.06 53.31
CA GLY A 766 -15.67 -20.92 54.26
C GLY A 766 -16.44 -21.15 55.57
N ASP A 767 -15.75 -21.76 56.53
CA ASP A 767 -16.34 -22.21 57.79
C ASP A 767 -15.94 -21.34 59.00
N ASP A 768 -14.90 -20.51 58.87
CA ASP A 768 -14.42 -19.65 59.96
C ASP A 768 -15.50 -18.71 60.49
N ILE A 769 -16.20 -18.01 59.59
CA ILE A 769 -17.25 -17.06 59.97
C ILE A 769 -18.43 -17.77 60.66
N PHE A 770 -18.73 -18.99 60.23
CA PHE A 770 -19.75 -19.82 60.86
C PHE A 770 -19.33 -20.22 62.28
N ILE A 771 -18.09 -20.70 62.46
CA ILE A 771 -17.52 -21.07 63.76
C ILE A 771 -17.52 -19.87 64.71
N ARG A 772 -17.10 -18.68 64.23
CA ARG A 772 -17.16 -17.43 65.01
C ARG A 772 -18.59 -17.07 65.39
N GLY A 773 -19.57 -17.28 64.50
CA GLY A 773 -20.99 -17.07 64.78
C GLY A 773 -21.53 -17.99 65.89
N VAL A 774 -21.18 -19.28 65.87
CA VAL A 774 -21.57 -20.21 66.93
C VAL A 774 -20.93 -19.83 68.26
N ARG A 775 -19.63 -19.50 68.29
CA ARG A 775 -18.96 -18.98 69.50
C ARG A 775 -19.65 -17.74 70.04
N ARG A 776 -19.97 -16.79 69.15
CA ARG A 776 -20.66 -15.56 69.53
C ARG A 776 -22.03 -15.84 70.16
N GLY A 777 -22.75 -16.83 69.67
CA GLY A 777 -24.01 -17.26 70.29
C GLY A 777 -23.83 -17.86 71.68
N ILE A 778 -22.73 -18.58 71.93
CA ILE A 778 -22.41 -19.11 73.27
C ILE A 778 -22.03 -17.96 74.22
N GLU A 779 -21.15 -17.06 73.80
CA GLU A 779 -20.74 -15.89 74.58
C GLU A 779 -21.91 -14.99 74.97
N LEU A 780 -22.87 -14.81 74.07
CA LEU A 780 -24.07 -14.01 74.31
C LEU A 780 -25.15 -14.75 75.14
N GLY A 781 -24.90 -15.99 75.54
CA GLY A 781 -25.87 -16.77 76.32
C GLY A 781 -27.06 -17.29 75.50
N GLU A 782 -26.98 -17.27 74.17
CA GLU A 782 -28.03 -17.76 73.29
C GLU A 782 -27.92 -19.26 73.02
N TYR A 783 -26.69 -19.79 72.97
CA TYR A 783 -26.39 -21.18 72.60
C TYR A 783 -25.62 -21.94 73.69
N VAL A 784 -25.72 -23.27 73.63
CA VAL A 784 -24.83 -24.21 74.33
C VAL A 784 -24.34 -25.22 73.29
N TYR A 785 -23.05 -25.55 73.29
CA TYR A 785 -22.45 -26.50 72.36
C TYR A 785 -22.07 -27.80 73.08
N ARG A 786 -22.32 -28.96 72.46
CA ARG A 786 -21.85 -30.25 72.97
C ARG A 786 -21.24 -31.09 71.86
N ARG A 787 -20.14 -31.79 72.15
CA ARG A 787 -19.58 -32.85 71.29
C ARG A 787 -18.98 -33.94 72.16
N GLY A 788 -19.58 -35.13 72.15
CA GLY A 788 -19.25 -36.17 73.14
C GLY A 788 -19.49 -35.65 74.57
N ASP A 789 -18.50 -35.82 75.44
CA ASP A 789 -18.56 -35.35 76.85
C ASP A 789 -18.20 -33.86 77.01
N LEU A 790 -17.68 -33.22 75.95
CA LEU A 790 -17.37 -31.80 75.98
C LEU A 790 -18.67 -30.98 75.89
N LEU A 791 -18.98 -30.25 76.95
CA LEU A 791 -20.09 -29.29 77.02
C LEU A 791 -19.54 -27.87 77.23
N TYR A 792 -19.82 -26.99 76.27
CA TYR A 792 -19.33 -25.62 76.21
C TYR A 792 -20.50 -24.63 76.23
N GLY A 793 -20.61 -23.87 77.33
CA GLY A 793 -21.64 -22.84 77.53
C GLY A 793 -21.05 -21.47 77.86
N PRO A 794 -21.89 -20.50 78.25
CA PRO A 794 -21.43 -19.17 78.64
C PRO A 794 -20.46 -19.24 79.81
N ASP A 795 -19.48 -18.33 79.83
CA ASP A 795 -18.43 -18.21 80.86
C ASP A 795 -17.43 -19.39 80.97
N ASP A 796 -17.56 -20.43 80.14
CA ASP A 796 -16.55 -21.49 79.99
C ASP A 796 -15.31 -20.99 79.21
N PRO A 797 -14.12 -21.57 79.44
CA PRO A 797 -12.94 -21.33 78.60
C PRO A 797 -13.21 -21.67 77.12
N PRO A 798 -12.68 -20.89 76.15
CA PRO A 798 -12.95 -21.12 74.73
C PRO A 798 -12.59 -22.52 74.25
N ALA A 799 -13.55 -23.21 73.64
CA ALA A 799 -13.35 -24.53 73.03
C ALA A 799 -13.31 -24.47 71.49
N GLY A 800 -12.66 -25.48 70.89
CA GLY A 800 -12.69 -25.70 69.44
C GLY A 800 -14.08 -26.16 68.99
N ILE A 801 -14.72 -25.40 68.08
CA ILE A 801 -16.01 -25.78 67.49
C ILE A 801 -15.74 -26.61 66.24
N MET A 802 -16.26 -27.83 66.23
CA MET A 802 -16.14 -28.77 65.12
C MET A 802 -17.45 -28.87 64.34
N ILE A 803 -17.36 -28.90 63.00
CA ILE A 803 -18.51 -29.03 62.09
C ILE A 803 -18.67 -30.49 61.66
N ASP A 804 -19.30 -31.27 62.53
CA ASP A 804 -19.65 -32.67 62.28
C ASP A 804 -21.05 -33.01 62.84
N GLU A 805 -21.48 -34.25 62.63
CA GLU A 805 -22.78 -34.75 63.08
C GLU A 805 -22.83 -35.07 64.58
N GLN A 806 -21.67 -35.25 65.23
CA GLN A 806 -21.57 -35.56 66.67
C GLN A 806 -21.61 -34.30 67.53
N ALA A 807 -21.30 -33.15 66.93
CA ALA A 807 -21.38 -31.85 67.54
C ALA A 807 -22.80 -31.28 67.40
N VAL A 808 -23.40 -30.83 68.51
CA VAL A 808 -24.78 -30.32 68.57
C VAL A 808 -24.79 -28.94 69.21
N VAL A 809 -25.53 -28.00 68.61
CA VAL A 809 -25.86 -26.70 69.20
C VAL A 809 -27.27 -26.77 69.77
N PHE A 810 -27.43 -26.32 71.02
CA PHE A 810 -28.69 -26.18 71.71
C PHE A 810 -29.00 -24.69 71.88
N THR A 811 -30.28 -24.32 71.83
CA THR A 811 -30.71 -23.02 72.34
C THR A 811 -30.61 -23.03 73.86
N MET A 812 -30.27 -21.90 74.46
CA MET A 812 -30.17 -21.76 75.91
C MET A 812 -31.46 -22.17 76.62
N ALA A 813 -32.62 -21.82 76.06
CA ALA A 813 -33.92 -22.20 76.61
C ALA A 813 -34.13 -23.73 76.62
N TYR A 814 -33.76 -24.41 75.53
CA TYR A 814 -33.88 -25.87 75.45
C TYR A 814 -32.90 -26.56 76.40
N ALA A 815 -31.65 -26.08 76.46
CA ALA A 815 -30.63 -26.64 77.34
C ALA A 815 -31.04 -26.53 78.82
N LYS A 816 -31.65 -25.41 79.24
CA LYS A 816 -32.22 -25.24 80.58
C LYS A 816 -33.38 -26.17 80.87
N ASN A 817 -34.34 -26.24 79.95
CA ASN A 817 -35.56 -27.05 80.14
C ASN A 817 -35.28 -28.57 80.16
N THR A 818 -34.17 -29.01 79.57
CA THR A 818 -33.79 -30.43 79.49
C THR A 818 -32.66 -30.82 80.44
N GLY A 819 -32.23 -29.90 81.32
CA GLY A 819 -31.16 -30.19 82.30
C GLY A 819 -29.76 -30.34 81.70
N ILE A 820 -29.55 -29.88 80.46
CA ILE A 820 -28.23 -29.88 79.80
C ILE A 820 -27.38 -28.72 80.33
N TRP A 821 -28.00 -27.59 80.70
CA TRP A 821 -27.31 -26.41 81.23
C TRP A 821 -28.14 -25.69 82.31
N PRO A 822 -27.58 -25.23 83.45
CA PRO A 822 -26.17 -25.37 83.87
C PRO A 822 -25.79 -26.83 84.10
N ARG A 823 -24.49 -27.14 84.13
CA ARG A 823 -24.00 -28.51 84.36
C ARG A 823 -24.63 -29.08 85.63
N PRO A 824 -25.19 -30.30 85.62
CA PRO A 824 -25.60 -30.95 86.85
C PRO A 824 -24.38 -31.01 87.77
N MET A 825 -24.54 -30.61 89.04
CA MET A 825 -23.48 -30.78 90.04
C MET A 825 -23.14 -32.27 90.09
N PRO A 826 -21.84 -32.65 90.11
CA PRO A 826 -21.49 -34.04 90.37
C PRO A 826 -22.11 -34.45 91.71
N ASP A 827 -22.78 -35.60 91.75
CA ASP A 827 -23.20 -36.19 93.02
C ASP A 827 -21.93 -36.37 93.88
N ASP A 828 -21.93 -35.81 95.10
CA ASP A 828 -20.89 -36.04 96.09
C ASP A 828 -20.91 -37.54 96.46
N GLU A 829 -19.96 -38.33 95.94
CA GLU A 829 -19.54 -39.61 96.53
C GLU A 829 -18.42 -39.41 97.56
#